data_AF-A0A9W8Z5G0-F1
#
_entry.id   AF-A0A9W8Z5G0-F1
#
_cell.length_a   1.000
_cell.length_b   1.000
_cell.length_c   1.000
_cell.angle_alpha   90.00
_cell.angle_beta   90.00
_cell.angle_gamma   90.00
#
_symmetry.space_group_name_H-M   'P 1'
#
loop_
_entity.id
_entity.type
_entity.pdbx_description
1 polymer ?
#
loop_
_entity_poly.entity_id
_entity_poly.type
_entity_poly.pdbx_seq_one_letter_code
_entity_poly.pdbx_strand_id
1 'polypeptide(L)'
;MSSGTNILTNAFVIGQAEPHPKNIDLRQEAQAVREALKGKQVPVIIWNQHMYDIPGPLLKVTSIRAADFVKKGKIARPDDAPTLEVDPRCVGIFLDYMKSLTQVRNPTPLRLHFDYNEIETHLVVCQAAMVLGMDKYVDHLIRQADAIFHGLPSYEDLDDLVIHKDWYPRVYGIAVRTFARLLREDEIPDPDDFEKYLFQREEFAQDIEEAKAAEVEKMEKERVTREKQFWTAKNTQDAKLHETTEQRTLASGNARNFTSEERAWYVKTNAITATGGNFTLTGNDFSYLFHVNTDNGDLISDHFGAPVTDFIPPAYILPWGWHDNLANDRREFPDVGRSDPRLPAVHIEHSDGDTVSAFVYQSHEILPGKPSIPGFPATYGNDSDVTTLQVQLYDNVSDVGAVLSYSIFPKYNALARSFKITNNGTGDIVIERAASFSFDFPNLDFEVIEPHGDWSHEMNTVRRKIDYGETSFRSTEGYAGHTHNPFYMLTSPSTTENSGEAWGFNLVWSGSFEAAIQRASNGYVRAMLGLNPLHSSIRVTPGSSFQAPEAVSVYSAAGIGGVSRSYHDLYRNHLSRHKATHETRPILLNSWEGLGFNINDTAVVNLAGESADLGIELLVQDDGWFGVEYPRNNDSLGLGDWTPNPAKFPNGLKPYIDQIVKIDVVNASTNDSTNTAIKFGIWVEPEMVNLNSTLYNEHPDWILHAGKYPRTLTRNQFVLNVGLPEVQDFIIDTVSRIADSAPISYFKWDNNRAMHELARPSDSYNYILGLYHVIDTLTTKYPDILWEGCASGGGRFDAGLLHYWPQHWTSDNTDAADRLQIQLGTSLIYPPSAMGCHISKSPNGVTMRETSFTYRGHVAMMCGSFGLELNPSELTEDEIASLPTIMAEAHRVNPIVISGQFYRLAGPQESNWPAVQFVSADGSDAIVFAFQQQYTTKPAPPPLRLQGLDPKARYFNSLDNGTYSGATYANAGINAGWDRGIYQSKLIFLEKR
;
A
#
# COMPACT_ATOMS: atom_id res chain seq x y z
N MET A 1 41.22 23.46 -41.45
CA MET A 1 42.03 23.62 -42.68
C MET A 1 41.39 22.83 -43.80
N SER A 2 41.38 23.40 -45.00
CA SER A 2 40.66 23.02 -46.21
C SER A 2 41.24 21.83 -46.97
N SER A 3 40.38 21.04 -47.63
CA SER A 3 40.56 20.61 -49.04
C SER A 3 39.32 19.85 -49.55
N GLY A 4 38.80 20.24 -50.73
CA GLY A 4 37.74 19.55 -51.48
C GLY A 4 38.17 18.16 -51.97
N THR A 5 37.30 17.33 -52.58
CA THR A 5 36.65 17.55 -53.90
C THR A 5 35.54 16.49 -54.13
N ASN A 6 34.56 16.85 -54.98
CA ASN A 6 33.42 16.09 -55.58
C ASN A 6 33.79 14.70 -56.18
N ILE A 7 32.92 13.80 -56.71
CA ILE A 7 31.88 13.91 -57.77
C ILE A 7 31.10 12.54 -57.84
N LEU A 8 29.77 12.41 -58.07
CA LEU A 8 29.00 12.17 -59.34
C LEU A 8 27.60 11.63 -58.93
N THR A 9 26.43 11.88 -59.57
CA THR A 9 26.09 12.32 -60.94
C THR A 9 24.61 12.75 -61.06
N ASN A 10 24.37 13.86 -61.77
CA ASN A 10 23.37 14.15 -62.84
C ASN A 10 21.84 14.06 -62.60
N ALA A 11 20.97 14.95 -63.11
CA ALA A 11 21.10 16.19 -63.88
C ALA A 11 19.72 16.91 -64.07
N PHE A 12 19.82 18.20 -64.46
CA PHE A 12 18.89 19.07 -65.23
C PHE A 12 17.93 20.08 -64.56
N VAL A 13 17.97 21.28 -65.17
CA VAL A 13 17.47 22.61 -64.80
C VAL A 13 16.43 23.09 -65.83
N ILE A 14 15.24 23.44 -65.35
CA ILE A 14 14.37 24.64 -65.48
C ILE A 14 14.41 25.53 -66.76
N GLY A 15 13.20 25.90 -67.24
CA GLY A 15 12.83 27.25 -67.76
C GLY A 15 11.77 27.20 -68.89
N GLN A 16 10.73 28.04 -69.01
CA GLN A 16 10.13 29.16 -68.25
C GLN A 16 8.72 29.43 -68.83
N ALA A 17 7.80 29.96 -68.00
CA ALA A 17 6.90 31.11 -68.24
C ALA A 17 5.57 30.97 -67.46
N GLU A 18 5.31 31.89 -66.52
CA GLU A 18 3.99 32.07 -65.88
C GLU A 18 2.97 32.64 -66.88
N PRO A 19 1.66 32.38 -66.65
CA PRO A 19 0.85 33.39 -65.96
C PRO A 19 -0.08 32.79 -64.88
N HIS A 20 -0.24 33.50 -63.76
CA HIS A 20 -1.26 33.40 -62.68
C HIS A 20 -1.95 32.03 -62.43
N PRO A 21 -1.90 31.44 -61.22
CA PRO A 21 -2.65 30.22 -60.95
C PRO A 21 -4.15 30.53 -60.97
N LYS A 22 -4.81 30.04 -62.02
CA LYS A 22 -6.25 29.89 -62.18
C LYS A 22 -6.89 29.35 -60.90
N ASN A 23 -8.09 29.82 -60.59
CA ASN A 23 -9.00 29.24 -59.58
C ASN A 23 -8.96 27.71 -59.68
N ILE A 24 -8.39 27.04 -58.66
CA ILE A 24 -8.28 25.58 -58.63
C ILE A 24 -9.63 25.04 -58.19
N ASP A 25 -10.33 24.35 -59.09
CA ASP A 25 -11.50 23.56 -58.74
C ASP A 25 -11.05 22.18 -58.24
N LEU A 26 -10.98 22.02 -56.91
CA LEU A 26 -10.58 20.79 -56.23
C LEU A 26 -11.45 19.55 -56.57
N ARG A 27 -12.57 19.76 -57.28
CA ARG A 27 -13.52 18.72 -57.70
C ARG A 27 -13.05 17.88 -58.90
N GLN A 28 -12.02 18.29 -59.65
CA GLN A 28 -11.62 17.59 -60.90
C GLN A 28 -10.18 17.05 -60.96
N GLU A 29 -9.35 17.25 -59.93
CA GLU A 29 -7.94 16.86 -59.98
C GLU A 29 -7.62 15.53 -59.26
N ALA A 30 -6.73 14.74 -59.87
CA ALA A 30 -6.36 13.39 -59.45
C ALA A 30 -5.55 13.37 -58.14
N GLN A 31 -5.56 12.21 -57.45
CA GLN A 31 -4.98 11.99 -56.11
C GLN A 31 -3.51 12.45 -55.95
N ALA A 32 -2.72 12.44 -57.02
CA ALA A 32 -1.33 12.90 -57.03
C ALA A 32 -1.17 14.42 -56.80
N VAL A 33 -2.13 15.25 -57.25
CA VAL A 33 -2.11 16.71 -57.03
C VAL A 33 -2.43 17.04 -55.57
N ARG A 34 -3.26 16.21 -54.91
CA ARG A 34 -3.60 16.35 -53.49
C ARG A 34 -2.42 16.04 -52.57
N GLU A 35 -1.55 15.11 -52.94
CA GLU A 35 -0.32 14.86 -52.20
C GLU A 35 0.70 16.01 -52.34
N ALA A 36 0.74 16.68 -53.48
CA ALA A 36 1.61 17.84 -53.72
C ALA A 36 1.20 19.11 -52.93
N LEU A 37 0.00 19.12 -52.33
CA LEU A 37 -0.50 20.19 -51.45
C LEU A 37 -0.21 19.93 -49.96
N LYS A 38 0.43 18.80 -49.60
CA LYS A 38 0.88 18.54 -48.22
C LYS A 38 1.81 19.66 -47.73
N GLY A 39 1.40 20.36 -46.67
CA GLY A 39 2.17 21.43 -46.03
C GLY A 39 2.00 22.83 -46.63
N LYS A 40 1.08 23.03 -47.57
CA LYS A 40 0.77 24.36 -48.14
C LYS A 40 -0.59 24.88 -47.63
N GLN A 41 -0.71 26.20 -47.42
CA GLN A 41 -2.00 26.84 -47.14
C GLN A 41 -2.88 26.82 -48.39
N VAL A 42 -4.13 26.40 -48.25
CA VAL A 42 -5.11 26.37 -49.33
C VAL A 42 -6.22 27.38 -49.04
N PRO A 43 -6.39 28.43 -49.87
CA PRO A 43 -7.46 29.40 -49.68
C PRO A 43 -8.80 28.78 -50.05
N VAL A 44 -9.74 28.73 -49.10
CA VAL A 44 -11.12 28.25 -49.33
C VAL A 44 -12.06 29.45 -49.29
N ILE A 45 -12.82 29.63 -50.38
CA ILE A 45 -13.85 30.66 -50.48
C ILE A 45 -15.15 30.09 -49.91
N ILE A 46 -15.60 30.64 -48.78
CA ILE A 46 -16.91 30.32 -48.21
C ILE A 46 -17.82 31.52 -48.51
N TRP A 47 -18.92 31.25 -49.23
CA TRP A 47 -20.00 32.22 -49.51
C TRP A 47 -19.54 33.49 -50.24
N ASN A 48 -18.81 33.31 -51.34
CA ASN A 48 -18.47 34.32 -52.36
C ASN A 48 -17.79 35.63 -51.92
N GLN A 49 -17.45 35.85 -50.64
CA GLN A 49 -16.79 37.10 -50.23
C GLN A 49 -15.65 36.99 -49.21
N HIS A 50 -15.40 35.86 -48.53
CA HIS A 50 -14.26 35.74 -47.59
C HIS A 50 -13.39 34.51 -47.88
N MET A 51 -12.06 34.71 -47.95
CA MET A 51 -11.06 33.65 -48.09
C MET A 51 -10.48 33.27 -46.73
N TYR A 52 -10.47 31.97 -46.43
CA TYR A 52 -9.85 31.44 -45.21
C TYR A 52 -8.74 30.45 -45.56
N ASP A 53 -7.58 30.59 -44.91
CA ASP A 53 -6.44 29.68 -45.06
C ASP A 53 -6.60 28.44 -44.17
N ILE A 54 -6.79 27.27 -44.77
CA ILE A 54 -6.92 26.01 -44.03
C ILE A 54 -5.60 25.22 -44.08
N PRO A 55 -4.99 24.86 -42.93
CA PRO A 55 -3.85 23.96 -42.88
C PRO A 55 -4.13 22.59 -43.50
N GLY A 56 -3.27 22.14 -44.42
CA GLY A 56 -3.41 20.84 -45.12
C GLY A 56 -3.69 19.58 -44.25
N PRO A 57 -3.21 19.47 -42.99
CA PRO A 57 -3.57 18.35 -42.12
C PRO A 57 -5.07 18.28 -41.75
N LEU A 58 -5.81 19.39 -41.78
CA LEU A 58 -7.26 19.40 -41.48
C LEU A 58 -8.10 18.72 -42.57
N LEU A 59 -7.57 18.61 -43.79
CA LEU A 59 -8.20 17.84 -44.88
C LEU A 59 -8.19 16.33 -44.63
N LYS A 60 -7.46 15.83 -43.61
CA LYS A 60 -7.52 14.42 -43.19
C LYS A 60 -8.67 14.12 -42.22
N VAL A 61 -9.31 15.13 -41.61
CA VAL A 61 -10.30 14.94 -40.54
C VAL A 61 -11.74 15.00 -41.06
N THR A 62 -11.97 15.35 -42.33
CA THR A 62 -13.30 15.28 -42.94
C THR A 62 -13.68 13.82 -43.23
N SER A 63 -14.70 13.33 -42.53
CA SER A 63 -15.13 11.92 -42.57
C SER A 63 -16.12 11.61 -43.70
N ILE A 64 -15.86 12.06 -44.94
CA ILE A 64 -16.70 11.72 -46.09
C ILE A 64 -15.83 11.19 -47.24
N ARG A 65 -16.17 10.03 -47.80
CA ARG A 65 -15.47 9.45 -48.96
C ARG A 65 -15.70 10.36 -50.16
N ALA A 66 -14.65 10.67 -50.92
CA ALA A 66 -14.71 11.55 -52.10
C ALA A 66 -15.73 11.10 -53.19
N ALA A 67 -16.20 9.85 -53.16
CA ALA A 67 -17.23 9.34 -54.06
C ALA A 67 -18.63 9.92 -53.78
N ASP A 68 -18.89 10.38 -52.56
CA ASP A 68 -20.20 10.91 -52.16
C ASP A 68 -20.38 12.39 -52.57
N PHE A 69 -19.31 13.04 -53.05
CA PHE A 69 -19.33 14.40 -53.60
C PHE A 69 -19.91 14.48 -55.03
N VAL A 70 -20.06 13.35 -55.74
CA VAL A 70 -20.39 13.35 -57.17
C VAL A 70 -21.67 12.56 -57.45
N LYS A 71 -22.82 13.22 -57.25
CA LYS A 71 -24.05 12.87 -57.98
C LYS A 71 -24.60 14.13 -58.65
N LYS A 72 -24.35 14.24 -59.96
CA LYS A 72 -24.91 15.23 -60.90
C LYS A 72 -24.73 16.71 -60.53
N GLY A 73 -23.48 17.17 -60.45
CA GLY A 73 -23.10 18.52 -60.89
C GLY A 73 -23.70 19.73 -60.16
N LYS A 74 -24.37 19.55 -59.00
CA LYS A 74 -24.78 20.62 -58.08
C LYS A 74 -24.60 20.12 -56.64
N ILE A 75 -24.10 20.98 -55.76
CA ILE A 75 -24.24 20.78 -54.31
C ILE A 75 -25.74 20.92 -54.04
N ALA A 76 -26.41 19.85 -53.66
CA ALA A 76 -27.71 19.99 -53.02
C ALA A 76 -27.45 20.56 -51.62
N ARG A 77 -28.09 21.67 -51.27
CA ARG A 77 -28.29 21.97 -49.84
C ARG A 77 -29.04 20.78 -49.25
N PRO A 78 -28.87 20.47 -47.95
CA PRO A 78 -29.88 19.67 -47.27
C PRO A 78 -31.21 20.39 -47.47
N ASP A 79 -32.10 19.85 -48.30
CA ASP A 79 -33.31 20.54 -48.76
C ASP A 79 -34.34 20.71 -47.62
N ASP A 80 -34.04 20.26 -46.39
CA ASP A 80 -34.89 20.39 -45.21
C ASP A 80 -34.22 21.07 -44.00
N ALA A 81 -33.00 21.62 -44.14
CA ALA A 81 -32.43 22.43 -43.06
C ALA A 81 -32.99 23.86 -43.17
N PRO A 82 -33.66 24.41 -42.14
CA PRO A 82 -34.09 25.80 -42.17
C PRO A 82 -32.88 26.66 -42.50
N THR A 83 -33.06 27.65 -43.36
CA THR A 83 -32.03 28.62 -43.74
C THR A 83 -31.58 29.39 -42.51
N LEU A 84 -30.69 28.80 -41.72
CA LEU A 84 -29.98 29.43 -40.63
C LEU A 84 -28.80 30.16 -41.26
N GLU A 85 -28.86 31.49 -41.23
CA GLU A 85 -27.68 32.33 -41.40
C GLU A 85 -26.71 31.97 -40.28
N VAL A 86 -25.68 31.20 -40.60
CA VAL A 86 -24.59 30.90 -39.68
C VAL A 86 -23.83 32.19 -39.44
N ASP A 87 -23.74 32.64 -38.19
CA ASP A 87 -23.00 33.86 -37.86
C ASP A 87 -21.53 33.71 -38.30
N PRO A 88 -21.03 34.57 -39.21
CA PRO A 88 -19.66 34.49 -39.72
C PRO A 88 -18.58 34.56 -38.62
N ARG A 89 -18.89 35.19 -37.47
CA ARG A 89 -17.99 35.26 -36.31
C ARG A 89 -17.71 33.88 -35.72
N CYS A 90 -18.69 32.98 -35.76
CA CYS A 90 -18.63 31.64 -35.18
C CYS A 90 -17.78 30.68 -36.00
N VAL A 91 -17.78 30.83 -37.32
CA VAL A 91 -16.85 30.13 -38.22
C VAL A 91 -15.40 30.57 -37.97
N GLY A 92 -15.19 31.87 -37.69
CA GLY A 92 -13.89 32.41 -37.28
C GLY A 92 -13.37 31.78 -35.98
N ILE A 93 -14.20 31.75 -34.93
CA ILE A 93 -13.87 31.15 -33.62
C ILE A 93 -13.52 29.66 -33.77
N PHE A 94 -14.32 28.90 -34.54
CA PHE A 94 -14.04 27.49 -34.81
C PHE A 94 -12.71 27.29 -35.56
N LEU A 95 -12.41 28.10 -36.57
CA LEU A 95 -11.17 28.00 -37.34
C LEU A 95 -9.94 28.38 -36.52
N ASP A 96 -10.02 29.39 -35.66
CA ASP A 96 -8.90 29.78 -34.78
C ASP A 96 -8.64 28.73 -33.70
N TYR A 97 -9.69 28.10 -33.18
CA TYR A 97 -9.56 26.91 -32.34
C TYR A 97 -8.86 25.76 -33.07
N MET A 98 -9.29 25.41 -34.30
CA MET A 98 -8.66 24.32 -35.06
C MET A 98 -7.20 24.63 -35.43
N LYS A 99 -6.84 25.90 -35.64
CA LYS A 99 -5.44 26.32 -35.82
C LYS A 99 -4.62 26.08 -34.56
N SER A 100 -5.16 26.38 -33.37
CA SER A 100 -4.47 26.13 -32.09
C SER A 100 -4.12 24.65 -31.90
N LEU A 101 -5.00 23.73 -32.32
CA LEU A 101 -4.76 22.29 -32.28
C LEU A 101 -3.59 21.83 -33.17
N THR A 102 -3.31 22.52 -34.27
CA THR A 102 -2.23 22.15 -35.21
C THR A 102 -0.84 22.67 -34.83
N GLN A 103 -0.74 23.53 -33.81
CA GLN A 103 0.56 24.04 -33.33
C GLN A 103 1.19 23.18 -32.21
N VAL A 104 0.45 22.21 -31.67
CA VAL A 104 0.94 21.32 -30.59
C VAL A 104 1.64 20.09 -31.20
N ARG A 105 2.94 19.92 -30.92
CA ARG A 105 3.79 18.86 -31.51
C ARG A 105 3.59 17.45 -30.93
N ASN A 106 2.72 17.24 -29.95
CA ASN A 106 2.42 15.94 -29.35
C ASN A 106 0.92 15.82 -29.00
N PRO A 107 0.15 14.89 -29.59
CA PRO A 107 -1.25 14.72 -29.25
C PRO A 107 -1.39 13.79 -28.04
N THR A 108 -1.48 14.34 -26.84
CA THR A 108 -2.24 13.74 -25.73
C THR A 108 -3.73 13.75 -26.13
N PRO A 109 -4.64 12.91 -25.59
CA PRO A 109 -6.07 13.07 -25.87
C PRO A 109 -6.51 14.43 -25.30
N LEU A 110 -6.57 15.44 -26.16
CA LEU A 110 -6.98 16.78 -25.79
C LEU A 110 -8.48 16.72 -25.45
N ARG A 111 -8.78 16.76 -24.15
CA ARG A 111 -10.07 17.28 -23.67
C ARG A 111 -10.09 18.77 -24.01
N LEU A 112 -11.22 19.24 -24.55
CA LEU A 112 -11.47 20.66 -24.72
C LEU A 112 -11.37 21.33 -23.32
N HIS A 113 -10.39 22.19 -23.12
CA HIS A 113 -10.40 23.18 -22.05
C HIS A 113 -10.67 24.53 -22.70
N PHE A 114 -11.94 24.79 -22.98
CA PHE A 114 -12.42 26.15 -23.10
C PHE A 114 -12.97 26.56 -21.74
N ASP A 115 -12.50 27.70 -21.25
CA ASP A 115 -12.97 28.34 -20.02
C ASP A 115 -14.30 29.08 -20.29
N TYR A 116 -15.28 28.37 -20.84
CA TYR A 116 -16.66 28.84 -21.00
C TYR A 116 -17.58 27.70 -20.58
N ASN A 117 -18.13 27.80 -19.37
CA ASN A 117 -19.14 26.89 -18.84
C ASN A 117 -20.53 27.07 -19.49
N GLU A 118 -20.63 27.80 -20.59
CA GLU A 118 -21.89 28.23 -21.21
C GLU A 118 -22.27 27.32 -22.38
N ILE A 119 -23.53 26.88 -22.40
CA ILE A 119 -24.04 25.92 -23.39
C ILE A 119 -24.17 26.54 -24.79
N GLU A 120 -24.44 27.84 -24.89
CA GLU A 120 -24.56 28.59 -26.14
C GLU A 120 -23.33 28.39 -27.03
N THR A 121 -22.13 28.50 -26.43
CA THR A 121 -20.86 28.33 -27.13
C THR A 121 -20.70 26.91 -27.70
N HIS A 122 -21.14 25.88 -26.98
CA HIS A 122 -21.08 24.49 -27.45
C HIS A 122 -22.04 24.24 -28.62
N LEU A 123 -23.25 24.81 -28.57
CA LEU A 123 -24.23 24.72 -29.65
C LEU A 123 -23.68 25.41 -30.92
N VAL A 124 -23.08 26.59 -30.77
CA VAL A 124 -22.46 27.35 -31.87
C VAL A 124 -21.28 26.61 -32.52
N VAL A 125 -20.40 26.00 -31.74
CA VAL A 125 -19.26 25.22 -32.24
C VAL A 125 -19.71 23.95 -32.98
N CYS A 126 -20.77 23.30 -32.49
CA CYS A 126 -21.39 22.18 -33.21
C CYS A 126 -21.95 22.64 -34.58
N GLN A 127 -22.45 23.87 -34.69
CA GLN A 127 -23.02 24.41 -35.93
C GLN A 127 -21.95 24.65 -36.98
N ALA A 128 -20.86 25.28 -36.57
CA ALA A 128 -19.71 25.50 -37.43
C ALA A 128 -19.13 24.17 -37.94
N ALA A 129 -19.02 23.16 -37.06
CA ALA A 129 -18.52 21.83 -37.44
C ALA A 129 -19.44 21.11 -38.44
N MET A 130 -20.77 21.21 -38.29
CA MET A 130 -21.74 20.65 -39.24
C MET A 130 -21.66 21.33 -40.62
N VAL A 131 -21.57 22.66 -40.65
CA VAL A 131 -21.47 23.44 -41.90
C VAL A 131 -20.19 23.07 -42.67
N LEU A 132 -19.16 22.62 -41.96
CA LEU A 132 -17.89 22.15 -42.52
C LEU A 132 -17.86 20.63 -42.78
N GLY A 133 -18.97 19.91 -42.56
CA GLY A 133 -19.11 18.46 -42.85
C GLY A 133 -18.30 17.56 -41.91
N MET A 134 -18.16 17.94 -40.63
CA MET A 134 -17.34 17.24 -39.63
C MET A 134 -18.17 16.41 -38.63
N ASP A 135 -19.03 15.52 -39.13
CA ASP A 135 -20.04 14.80 -38.33
C ASP A 135 -19.47 14.01 -37.13
N LYS A 136 -18.29 13.39 -37.27
CA LYS A 136 -17.64 12.67 -36.16
C LYS A 136 -17.16 13.59 -35.03
N TYR A 137 -16.84 14.84 -35.36
CA TYR A 137 -16.44 15.84 -34.38
C TYR A 137 -17.66 16.36 -33.62
N VAL A 138 -18.79 16.52 -34.32
CA VAL A 138 -20.10 16.84 -33.72
C VAL A 138 -20.51 15.76 -32.70
N ASP A 139 -20.36 14.48 -33.02
CA ASP A 139 -20.66 13.38 -32.07
C ASP A 139 -19.74 13.40 -30.83
N HIS A 140 -18.51 13.91 -30.95
CA HIS A 140 -17.61 14.07 -29.79
C HIS A 140 -18.02 15.24 -28.90
N LEU A 141 -18.42 16.37 -29.49
CA LEU A 141 -18.93 17.53 -28.77
C LEU A 141 -20.25 17.21 -28.04
N ILE A 142 -21.15 16.43 -28.65
CA ILE A 142 -22.40 15.98 -28.02
C ILE A 142 -22.12 15.15 -26.75
N ARG A 143 -21.08 14.29 -26.75
CA ARG A 143 -20.68 13.52 -25.56
C ARG A 143 -20.09 14.39 -24.44
N GLN A 144 -19.56 15.57 -24.75
CA GLN A 144 -19.10 16.50 -23.73
C GLN A 144 -20.23 17.35 -23.17
N ALA A 145 -21.22 17.71 -23.99
CA ALA A 145 -22.46 18.34 -23.51
C ALA A 145 -23.19 17.45 -22.48
N ASP A 146 -23.20 16.12 -22.68
CA ASP A 146 -23.73 15.14 -21.72
C ASP A 146 -23.08 15.26 -20.32
N ALA A 147 -21.77 15.53 -20.26
CA ALA A 147 -21.05 15.75 -19.01
C ALA A 147 -21.42 17.07 -18.31
N ILE A 148 -21.82 18.11 -19.05
CA ILE A 148 -22.32 19.38 -18.48
C ILE A 148 -23.68 19.13 -17.80
N PHE A 149 -24.55 18.31 -18.41
CA PHE A 149 -25.84 17.96 -17.80
C PHE A 149 -25.72 17.07 -16.56
N HIS A 150 -24.63 16.32 -16.41
CA HIS A 150 -24.30 15.63 -15.16
C HIS A 150 -23.88 16.60 -14.02
N GLY A 151 -23.45 17.82 -14.34
CA GLY A 151 -23.11 18.88 -13.39
C GLY A 151 -24.25 19.87 -13.09
N LEU A 152 -25.43 19.67 -13.69
CA LEU A 152 -26.60 20.56 -13.70
C LEU A 152 -26.32 21.96 -14.30
N PRO A 153 -26.85 22.28 -15.51
CA PRO A 153 -26.67 23.58 -16.13
C PRO A 153 -27.41 24.69 -15.38
N SER A 154 -26.98 25.95 -15.56
CA SER A 154 -27.71 27.11 -15.03
C SER A 154 -29.06 27.30 -15.73
N TYR A 155 -29.97 28.09 -15.16
CA TYR A 155 -31.24 28.42 -15.82
C TYR A 155 -31.07 29.27 -17.08
N GLU A 156 -30.00 30.10 -17.15
CA GLU A 156 -29.63 30.81 -18.38
C GLU A 156 -29.21 29.83 -19.48
N ASP A 157 -28.39 28.83 -19.14
CA ASP A 157 -28.02 27.78 -20.09
C ASP A 157 -29.24 26.98 -20.58
N LEU A 158 -30.18 26.65 -19.68
CA LEU A 158 -31.41 25.97 -20.09
C LEU A 158 -32.27 26.84 -21.01
N ASP A 159 -32.33 28.15 -20.78
CA ASP A 159 -33.03 29.07 -21.67
C ASP A 159 -32.41 29.11 -23.06
N ASP A 160 -31.09 29.19 -23.17
CA ASP A 160 -30.41 29.16 -24.46
C ASP A 160 -30.66 27.84 -25.19
N LEU A 161 -30.63 26.71 -24.47
CA LEU A 161 -30.92 25.40 -25.04
C LEU A 161 -32.37 25.29 -25.53
N VAL A 162 -33.34 25.81 -24.77
CA VAL A 162 -34.76 25.79 -25.12
C VAL A 162 -35.04 26.71 -26.32
N ILE A 163 -34.44 27.90 -26.34
CA ILE A 163 -34.54 28.86 -27.46
C ILE A 163 -33.95 28.25 -28.75
N HIS A 164 -32.86 27.48 -28.63
CA HIS A 164 -32.13 26.90 -29.76
C HIS A 164 -32.36 25.39 -29.94
N LYS A 165 -33.46 24.84 -29.41
CA LYS A 165 -33.73 23.40 -29.42
C LYS A 165 -33.72 22.76 -30.81
N ASP A 166 -34.16 23.51 -31.82
CA ASP A 166 -34.19 23.07 -33.23
C ASP A 166 -32.80 23.04 -33.87
N TRP A 167 -31.82 23.74 -33.27
CA TRP A 167 -30.45 23.72 -33.76
C TRP A 167 -29.76 22.41 -33.36
N TYR A 168 -30.12 21.83 -32.20
CA TYR A 168 -29.52 20.62 -31.64
C TYR A 168 -30.53 19.70 -30.94
N PRO A 169 -31.43 19.03 -31.69
CA PRO A 169 -32.48 18.20 -31.10
C PRO A 169 -31.93 17.02 -30.27
N ARG A 170 -30.71 16.56 -30.56
CA ARG A 170 -30.03 15.52 -29.75
C ARG A 170 -29.60 16.02 -28.37
N VAL A 171 -29.06 17.24 -28.28
CA VAL A 171 -28.60 17.84 -27.01
C VAL A 171 -29.80 18.24 -26.17
N TYR A 172 -30.80 18.87 -26.78
CA TYR A 172 -32.09 19.15 -26.15
C TYR A 172 -32.73 17.86 -25.60
N GLY A 173 -32.76 16.79 -26.39
CA GLY A 173 -33.29 15.50 -25.95
C GLY A 173 -32.51 14.84 -24.81
N ILE A 174 -31.19 15.09 -24.68
CA ILE A 174 -30.41 14.66 -23.52
C ILE A 174 -30.87 15.41 -22.28
N ALA A 175 -30.97 16.75 -22.34
CA ALA A 175 -31.46 17.57 -21.23
C ALA A 175 -32.86 17.13 -20.77
N VAL A 176 -33.80 16.96 -21.69
CA VAL A 176 -35.17 16.48 -21.40
C VAL A 176 -35.16 15.16 -20.64
N ARG A 177 -34.35 14.17 -21.06
CA ARG A 177 -34.25 12.87 -20.37
C ARG A 177 -33.58 12.97 -19.00
N THR A 178 -32.53 13.79 -18.89
CA THR A 178 -31.82 14.01 -17.63
C THR A 178 -32.72 14.64 -16.58
N PHE A 179 -33.45 15.71 -16.93
CA PHE A 179 -34.38 16.35 -16.00
C PHE A 179 -35.63 15.49 -15.72
N ALA A 180 -36.11 14.70 -16.69
CA ALA A 180 -37.17 13.71 -16.44
C ALA A 180 -36.75 12.63 -15.43
N ARG A 181 -35.48 12.18 -15.47
CA ARG A 181 -34.90 11.27 -14.47
C ARG A 181 -34.83 11.93 -13.10
N LEU A 182 -34.22 13.11 -13.02
CA LEU A 182 -34.00 13.82 -11.74
C LEU A 182 -35.32 14.17 -11.03
N LEU A 183 -36.35 14.60 -11.78
CA LEU A 183 -37.70 14.86 -11.24
C LEU A 183 -38.42 13.60 -10.78
N ARG A 184 -38.11 12.43 -11.36
CA ARG A 184 -38.67 11.15 -10.90
C ARG A 184 -37.98 10.65 -9.63
N GLU A 185 -36.68 10.89 -9.51
CA GLU A 185 -35.83 10.41 -8.42
C GLU A 185 -35.74 11.38 -7.24
N ASP A 186 -36.40 12.54 -7.33
CA ASP A 186 -36.39 13.61 -6.31
C ASP A 186 -34.98 14.17 -6.06
N GLU A 187 -34.18 14.28 -7.13
CA GLU A 187 -32.76 14.68 -7.10
C GLU A 187 -32.53 16.12 -7.62
N ILE A 188 -33.57 16.93 -7.79
CA ILE A 188 -33.43 18.34 -8.15
C ILE A 188 -32.95 19.13 -6.91
N PRO A 189 -31.80 19.83 -6.95
CA PRO A 189 -31.26 20.53 -5.76
C PRO A 189 -32.13 21.67 -5.21
N ASP A 190 -32.90 22.34 -6.08
CA ASP A 190 -33.74 23.52 -5.80
C ASP A 190 -35.15 23.38 -6.42
N PRO A 191 -35.96 22.41 -5.95
CA PRO A 191 -37.19 22.00 -6.62
C PRO A 191 -38.23 23.13 -6.76
N ASP A 192 -38.34 24.02 -5.77
CA ASP A 192 -39.28 25.16 -5.78
C ASP A 192 -38.94 26.20 -6.86
N ASP A 193 -37.65 26.41 -7.15
CA ASP A 193 -37.20 27.37 -8.14
C ASP A 193 -37.21 26.75 -9.54
N PHE A 194 -36.92 25.45 -9.64
CA PHE A 194 -37.07 24.70 -10.89
C PHE A 194 -38.54 24.57 -11.32
N GLU A 195 -39.48 24.38 -10.39
CA GLU A 195 -40.91 24.34 -10.70
C GLU A 195 -41.41 25.69 -11.23
N LYS A 196 -40.94 26.81 -10.64
CA LYS A 196 -41.21 28.17 -11.17
C LYS A 196 -40.59 28.38 -12.55
N TYR A 197 -39.40 27.83 -12.80
CA TYR A 197 -38.73 27.88 -14.10
C TYR A 197 -39.55 27.13 -15.17
N LEU A 198 -39.96 25.89 -14.88
CA LEU A 198 -40.81 25.09 -15.78
C LEU A 198 -42.16 25.74 -16.04
N PHE A 199 -42.76 26.40 -15.05
CA PHE A 199 -44.00 27.17 -15.23
C PHE A 199 -43.86 28.29 -16.28
N GLN A 200 -42.66 28.84 -16.48
CA GLN A 200 -42.38 29.86 -17.50
C GLN A 200 -41.96 29.27 -18.86
N ARG A 201 -41.83 27.95 -18.98
CA ARG A 201 -41.36 27.22 -20.17
C ARG A 201 -42.25 25.99 -20.42
N GLU A 202 -43.54 26.24 -20.68
CA GLU A 202 -44.59 25.21 -20.82
C GLU A 202 -44.20 24.08 -21.79
N GLU A 203 -43.52 24.40 -22.89
CA GLU A 203 -43.12 23.42 -23.90
C GLU A 203 -41.99 22.48 -23.41
N PHE A 204 -40.99 23.01 -22.70
CA PHE A 204 -39.93 22.19 -22.10
C PHE A 204 -40.46 21.33 -20.95
N ALA A 205 -41.39 21.88 -20.15
CA ALA A 205 -42.08 21.14 -19.10
C ALA A 205 -42.91 19.97 -19.67
N GLN A 206 -43.58 20.19 -20.80
CA GLN A 206 -44.33 19.14 -21.49
C GLN A 206 -43.40 18.04 -22.01
N ASP A 207 -42.29 18.40 -22.67
CA ASP A 207 -41.31 17.43 -23.19
C ASP A 207 -40.70 16.55 -22.07
N ILE A 208 -40.45 17.14 -20.90
CA ILE A 208 -39.96 16.42 -19.71
C ILE A 208 -41.01 15.42 -19.18
N GLU A 209 -42.27 15.83 -19.06
CA GLU A 209 -43.34 14.95 -18.59
C GLU A 209 -43.63 13.81 -19.59
N GLU A 210 -43.56 14.07 -20.89
CA GLU A 210 -43.65 13.04 -21.92
C GLU A 210 -42.50 12.03 -21.83
N ALA A 211 -41.27 12.49 -21.62
CA ALA A 211 -40.10 11.61 -21.43
C ALA A 211 -40.21 10.78 -20.14
N LYS A 212 -40.71 11.37 -19.06
CA LYS A 212 -40.97 10.69 -17.78
C LYS A 212 -42.01 9.58 -17.96
N ALA A 213 -43.10 9.84 -18.66
CA ALA A 213 -44.13 8.85 -18.96
C ALA A 213 -43.60 7.68 -19.83
N ALA A 214 -42.79 7.99 -20.85
CA ALA A 214 -42.20 6.99 -21.73
C ALA A 214 -41.22 6.05 -21.00
N GLU A 215 -40.44 6.55 -20.04
CA GLU A 215 -39.56 5.72 -19.22
C GLU A 215 -40.33 4.82 -18.25
N VAL A 216 -41.42 5.31 -17.63
CA VAL A 216 -42.29 4.48 -16.77
C VAL A 216 -42.90 3.33 -17.56
N GLU A 217 -43.37 3.59 -18.79
CA GLU A 217 -43.89 2.54 -19.67
C GLU A 217 -42.81 1.50 -20.05
N LYS A 218 -41.58 1.95 -20.29
CA LYS A 218 -40.42 1.09 -20.57
C LYS A 218 -40.07 0.22 -19.35
N MET A 219 -40.01 0.80 -18.16
CA MET A 219 -39.73 0.07 -16.91
C MET A 219 -40.82 -0.95 -16.61
N GLU A 220 -42.09 -0.64 -16.87
CA GLU A 220 -43.20 -1.57 -16.66
C GLU A 220 -43.13 -2.75 -17.66
N LYS A 221 -42.75 -2.50 -18.92
CA LYS A 221 -42.49 -3.57 -19.91
C LYS A 221 -41.30 -4.45 -19.51
N GLU A 222 -40.24 -3.87 -18.96
CA GLU A 222 -39.08 -4.61 -18.45
C GLU A 222 -39.44 -5.42 -17.19
N ARG A 223 -40.26 -4.87 -16.27
CA ARG A 223 -40.78 -5.56 -15.08
C ARG A 223 -41.62 -6.78 -15.46
N VAL A 224 -42.56 -6.61 -16.38
CA VAL A 224 -43.40 -7.71 -16.90
C VAL A 224 -42.56 -8.79 -17.61
N THR A 225 -41.49 -8.38 -18.30
CA THR A 225 -40.56 -9.31 -18.96
C THR A 225 -39.74 -10.10 -17.93
N ARG A 226 -39.22 -9.43 -16.89
CA ARG A 226 -38.51 -10.07 -15.77
C ARG A 226 -39.40 -11.00 -14.96
N GLU A 227 -40.66 -10.63 -14.71
CA GLU A 227 -41.64 -11.50 -14.04
C GLU A 227 -41.93 -12.74 -14.87
N LYS A 228 -42.12 -12.61 -16.19
CA LYS A 228 -42.28 -13.78 -17.07
C LYS A 228 -41.06 -14.69 -17.06
N GLN A 229 -39.86 -14.13 -17.08
CA GLN A 229 -38.61 -14.91 -17.00
C GLN A 229 -38.48 -15.60 -15.64
N PHE A 230 -38.82 -14.93 -14.54
CA PHE A 230 -38.83 -15.48 -13.19
C PHE A 230 -39.80 -16.66 -13.05
N TRP A 231 -41.05 -16.53 -13.53
CA TRP A 231 -42.03 -17.62 -13.46
C TRP A 231 -41.69 -18.79 -14.39
N THR A 232 -41.05 -18.52 -15.53
CA THR A 232 -40.57 -19.58 -16.44
C THR A 232 -39.38 -20.34 -15.84
N ALA A 233 -38.44 -19.64 -15.21
CA ALA A 233 -37.32 -20.24 -14.51
C ALA A 233 -37.77 -21.06 -13.28
N LYS A 234 -38.70 -20.52 -12.48
CA LYS A 234 -39.28 -21.19 -11.32
C LYS A 234 -40.01 -22.48 -11.70
N ASN A 235 -40.84 -22.46 -12.75
CA ASN A 235 -41.54 -23.66 -13.21
C ASN A 235 -40.58 -24.74 -13.76
N THR A 236 -39.42 -24.34 -14.28
CA THR A 236 -38.38 -25.27 -14.77
C THR A 236 -37.55 -25.85 -13.62
N GLN A 237 -37.44 -25.12 -12.51
CA GLN A 237 -36.72 -25.52 -11.30
C GLN A 237 -37.60 -26.38 -10.37
N ASP A 238 -38.89 -26.05 -10.23
CA ASP A 238 -39.87 -26.83 -9.47
C ASP A 238 -40.15 -28.21 -10.13
N ALA A 239 -40.05 -28.31 -11.45
CA ALA A 239 -40.12 -29.59 -12.18
C ALA A 239 -38.89 -30.50 -11.96
N LYS A 240 -37.74 -29.95 -11.52
CA LYS A 240 -36.52 -30.70 -11.20
C LYS A 240 -36.37 -31.00 -9.70
N LEU A 241 -36.99 -30.22 -8.82
CA LEU A 241 -36.97 -30.43 -7.36
C LEU A 241 -37.96 -31.50 -6.87
N HIS A 242 -38.98 -31.84 -7.67
CA HIS A 242 -39.98 -32.83 -7.28
C HIS A 242 -39.52 -34.29 -7.36
N GLU A 243 -38.31 -34.58 -7.84
CA GLU A 243 -37.76 -35.94 -7.95
C GLU A 243 -36.71 -36.30 -6.88
N THR A 244 -36.33 -35.37 -6.00
CA THR A 244 -35.24 -35.59 -5.01
C THR A 244 -35.55 -35.15 -3.57
N THR A 245 -36.78 -34.74 -3.27
CA THR A 245 -37.12 -34.17 -1.94
C THR A 245 -38.14 -35.02 -1.17
N GLU A 246 -37.82 -36.29 -0.89
CA GLU A 246 -38.59 -37.12 0.04
C GLU A 246 -37.75 -37.75 1.17
N GLN A 247 -36.53 -37.26 1.44
CA GLN A 247 -35.68 -37.81 2.51
C GLN A 247 -34.99 -36.84 3.48
N ARG A 248 -35.26 -35.53 3.47
CA ARG A 248 -34.69 -34.63 4.49
C ARG A 248 -35.69 -33.59 4.99
N THR A 249 -36.48 -33.99 5.97
CA THR A 249 -37.15 -33.06 6.89
C THR A 249 -37.19 -33.73 8.25
N LEU A 250 -36.31 -33.28 9.16
CA LEU A 250 -36.45 -33.31 10.63
C LEU A 250 -35.11 -32.89 11.24
N ALA A 251 -34.92 -31.57 11.42
CA ALA A 251 -34.17 -30.97 12.54
C ALA A 251 -33.99 -29.46 12.30
N SER A 252 -35.05 -28.69 12.51
CA SER A 252 -34.94 -27.26 12.86
C SER A 252 -35.39 -27.11 14.31
N GLY A 253 -34.53 -26.55 15.17
CA GLY A 253 -34.88 -26.31 16.57
C GLY A 253 -33.74 -25.83 17.44
N ASN A 254 -33.78 -24.53 17.75
CA ASN A 254 -33.19 -23.82 18.89
C ASN A 254 -31.73 -23.33 18.78
N ALA A 255 -31.61 -22.01 18.59
CA ALA A 255 -30.42 -21.24 18.92
C ALA A 255 -30.25 -21.19 20.46
N ARG A 256 -29.14 -21.75 20.95
CA ARG A 256 -28.66 -21.60 22.33
C ARG A 256 -27.49 -20.62 22.34
N ASN A 257 -27.45 -19.73 23.34
CA ASN A 257 -26.26 -18.92 23.63
C ASN A 257 -25.20 -19.81 24.32
N PHE A 258 -24.08 -20.02 23.64
CA PHE A 258 -22.93 -20.79 24.16
C PHE A 258 -22.11 -19.97 25.16
N THR A 259 -21.64 -20.66 26.20
CA THR A 259 -20.66 -20.16 27.19
C THR A 259 -19.25 -20.02 26.56
N SER A 260 -18.35 -19.28 27.22
CA SER A 260 -16.98 -19.05 26.74
C SER A 260 -16.17 -20.34 26.56
N GLU A 261 -16.37 -21.32 27.44
CA GLU A 261 -15.73 -22.64 27.36
C GLU A 261 -16.33 -23.51 26.25
N GLU A 262 -17.64 -23.40 25.99
CA GLU A 262 -18.29 -24.07 24.86
C GLU A 262 -17.87 -23.46 23.52
N ARG A 263 -17.64 -22.15 23.43
CA ARG A 263 -17.04 -21.51 22.25
C ARG A 263 -15.60 -21.98 22.03
N ALA A 264 -14.80 -22.04 23.08
CA ALA A 264 -13.43 -22.56 23.00
C ALA A 264 -13.41 -24.04 22.56
N TRP A 265 -14.40 -24.85 22.95
CA TRP A 265 -14.57 -26.23 22.49
C TRP A 265 -15.12 -26.33 21.05
N TYR A 266 -16.04 -25.46 20.63
CA TYR A 266 -16.59 -25.44 19.26
C TYR A 266 -15.55 -24.99 18.22
N VAL A 267 -14.71 -24.00 18.57
CA VAL A 267 -13.55 -23.56 17.77
C VAL A 267 -12.51 -24.68 17.65
N LYS A 268 -12.35 -25.49 18.70
CA LYS A 268 -11.39 -26.61 18.79
C LYS A 268 -11.56 -27.70 17.73
N THR A 269 -12.72 -27.80 17.08
CA THR A 269 -13.04 -28.91 16.15
C THR A 269 -13.50 -28.47 14.76
N ASN A 270 -13.70 -27.18 14.48
CA ASN A 270 -14.32 -26.70 13.23
C ASN A 270 -13.68 -25.44 12.61
N ALA A 271 -12.48 -25.01 13.04
CA ALA A 271 -11.82 -23.83 12.44
C ALA A 271 -11.55 -24.01 10.93
N ILE A 272 -11.36 -25.25 10.48
CA ILE A 272 -11.36 -25.61 9.06
C ILE A 272 -12.32 -26.78 8.87
N THR A 273 -13.21 -26.67 7.89
CA THR A 273 -14.01 -27.80 7.40
C THR A 273 -13.77 -27.98 5.90
N ALA A 274 -13.69 -29.24 5.47
CA ALA A 274 -13.57 -29.61 4.07
C ALA A 274 -14.65 -30.66 3.75
N THR A 275 -15.59 -30.30 2.87
CA THR A 275 -16.64 -31.23 2.41
C THR A 275 -16.52 -31.43 0.91
N GLY A 276 -15.94 -32.56 0.50
CA GLY A 276 -15.57 -32.78 -0.89
C GLY A 276 -14.46 -31.80 -1.31
N GLY A 277 -14.72 -30.99 -2.33
CA GLY A 277 -13.83 -29.93 -2.80
C GLY A 277 -14.11 -28.54 -2.21
N ASN A 278 -15.02 -28.41 -1.25
CA ASN A 278 -15.37 -27.12 -0.64
C ASN A 278 -14.63 -26.93 0.68
N PHE A 279 -13.96 -25.77 0.83
CA PHE A 279 -13.15 -25.44 1.99
C PHE A 279 -13.70 -24.21 2.71
N THR A 280 -13.91 -24.34 4.02
CA THR A 280 -14.36 -23.24 4.87
C THR A 280 -13.39 -23.09 6.04
N LEU A 281 -12.73 -21.93 6.11
CA LEU A 281 -11.86 -21.55 7.21
C LEU A 281 -12.56 -20.46 8.02
N THR A 282 -12.77 -20.69 9.31
CA THR A 282 -13.56 -19.83 10.19
C THR A 282 -12.71 -19.27 11.32
N GLY A 283 -12.65 -17.94 11.40
CA GLY A 283 -12.14 -17.21 12.55
C GLY A 283 -13.25 -16.78 13.50
N ASN A 284 -12.93 -16.03 14.56
CA ASN A 284 -13.94 -15.56 15.50
C ASN A 284 -14.97 -14.64 14.84
N ASP A 285 -14.49 -13.73 13.99
CA ASP A 285 -15.31 -12.70 13.35
C ASP A 285 -15.12 -12.65 11.83
N PHE A 286 -14.57 -13.71 11.21
CA PHE A 286 -14.42 -13.79 9.76
C PHE A 286 -14.52 -15.22 9.22
N SER A 287 -14.74 -15.34 7.92
CA SER A 287 -14.67 -16.60 7.18
C SER A 287 -13.95 -16.42 5.85
N TYR A 288 -13.20 -17.45 5.45
CA TYR A 288 -12.53 -17.56 4.17
C TYR A 288 -12.97 -18.86 3.50
N LEU A 289 -13.64 -18.75 2.35
CA LEU A 289 -14.21 -19.87 1.61
C LEU A 289 -13.65 -19.91 0.19
N PHE A 290 -13.34 -21.11 -0.26
CA PHE A 290 -12.99 -21.40 -1.66
C PHE A 290 -13.35 -22.86 -1.97
N HIS A 291 -13.42 -23.21 -3.25
CA HIS A 291 -13.73 -24.57 -3.67
C HIS A 291 -12.92 -25.03 -4.88
N VAL A 292 -12.88 -26.34 -5.10
CA VAL A 292 -12.38 -26.97 -6.32
C VAL A 292 -13.48 -26.94 -7.38
N ASN A 293 -13.23 -26.30 -8.52
CA ASN A 293 -14.09 -26.42 -9.68
C ASN A 293 -13.99 -27.84 -10.23
N THR A 294 -15.10 -28.59 -10.22
CA THR A 294 -15.11 -30.01 -10.62
C THR A 294 -14.85 -30.25 -12.11
N ASP A 295 -15.02 -29.24 -12.95
CA ASP A 295 -14.88 -29.39 -14.41
C ASP A 295 -13.42 -29.31 -14.85
N ASN A 296 -12.60 -28.52 -14.16
CA ASN A 296 -11.20 -28.26 -14.54
C ASN A 296 -10.18 -28.44 -13.41
N GLY A 297 -10.65 -28.64 -12.16
CA GLY A 297 -9.84 -28.80 -10.95
C GLY A 297 -9.12 -27.55 -10.48
N ASP A 298 -9.47 -26.37 -10.99
CA ASP A 298 -8.94 -25.09 -10.51
C ASP A 298 -9.53 -24.72 -9.14
N LEU A 299 -8.83 -23.88 -8.38
CA LEU A 299 -9.29 -23.41 -7.07
C LEU A 299 -9.96 -22.04 -7.18
N ILE A 300 -11.22 -21.97 -6.81
CA ILE A 300 -12.10 -20.81 -6.98
C ILE A 300 -12.38 -20.15 -5.63
N SER A 301 -12.02 -18.87 -5.50
CA SER A 301 -12.30 -18.03 -4.34
C SER A 301 -13.80 -17.71 -4.24
N ASP A 302 -14.38 -17.88 -3.06
CA ASP A 302 -15.81 -17.63 -2.82
C ASP A 302 -16.08 -16.41 -1.95
N HIS A 303 -15.46 -16.37 -0.77
CA HIS A 303 -15.71 -15.34 0.24
C HIS A 303 -14.48 -15.10 1.11
N PHE A 304 -14.22 -13.82 1.42
CA PHE A 304 -13.25 -13.43 2.43
C PHE A 304 -13.77 -12.18 3.14
N GLY A 305 -14.34 -12.34 4.33
CA GLY A 305 -14.94 -11.25 5.09
C GLY A 305 -15.69 -11.75 6.31
N ALA A 306 -16.78 -11.08 6.68
CA ALA A 306 -17.61 -11.43 7.84
C ALA A 306 -18.04 -12.91 7.86
N PRO A 307 -18.42 -13.48 9.03
CA PRO A 307 -18.76 -14.90 9.12
C PRO A 307 -19.92 -15.30 8.21
N VAL A 308 -19.75 -16.42 7.48
CA VAL A 308 -20.78 -17.02 6.61
C VAL A 308 -20.84 -18.53 6.83
N THR A 309 -22.01 -19.13 6.56
CA THR A 309 -22.25 -20.58 6.75
C THR A 309 -22.35 -21.38 5.46
N ASP A 310 -22.49 -20.70 4.31
CA ASP A 310 -22.85 -21.33 3.05
C ASP A 310 -22.11 -20.71 1.87
N PHE A 311 -21.95 -21.49 0.81
CA PHE A 311 -21.42 -21.04 -0.48
C PHE A 311 -22.55 -20.43 -1.32
N ILE A 312 -22.28 -19.29 -1.96
CA ILE A 312 -23.23 -18.61 -2.84
C ILE A 312 -22.72 -18.73 -4.28
N PRO A 313 -23.60 -19.00 -5.26
CA PRO A 313 -23.19 -19.00 -6.66
C PRO A 313 -22.51 -17.68 -7.06
N PRO A 314 -21.42 -17.73 -7.85
CA PRO A 314 -20.74 -16.52 -8.31
C PRO A 314 -21.65 -15.69 -9.23
N ALA A 315 -21.28 -14.43 -9.44
CA ALA A 315 -21.98 -13.60 -10.43
C ALA A 315 -21.85 -14.21 -11.83
N TYR A 316 -22.96 -14.21 -12.58
CA TYR A 316 -22.94 -14.66 -13.97
C TYR A 316 -22.29 -13.60 -14.86
N ILE A 317 -21.18 -13.95 -15.50
CA ILE A 317 -20.50 -13.12 -16.50
C ILE A 317 -20.69 -13.79 -17.88
N LEU A 318 -21.09 -13.01 -18.89
CA LEU A 318 -21.25 -13.51 -20.25
C LEU A 318 -19.88 -13.98 -20.79
N PRO A 319 -19.73 -15.25 -21.20
CA PRO A 319 -18.45 -15.80 -21.64
C PRO A 319 -18.14 -15.47 -23.11
N TRP A 320 -18.63 -14.34 -23.62
CA TRP A 320 -18.43 -13.93 -25.01
C TRP A 320 -17.26 -12.97 -25.14
N GLY A 321 -16.52 -13.08 -26.24
CA GLY A 321 -15.36 -12.25 -26.52
C GLY A 321 -14.05 -13.00 -26.27
N TRP A 322 -12.98 -12.25 -26.04
CA TRP A 322 -11.62 -12.80 -25.87
C TRP A 322 -11.33 -13.27 -24.45
N HIS A 323 -12.19 -12.93 -23.49
CA HIS A 323 -12.03 -13.22 -22.07
C HIS A 323 -13.16 -14.18 -21.66
N ASP A 324 -13.05 -15.44 -22.06
CA ASP A 324 -13.93 -16.53 -21.64
C ASP A 324 -13.28 -17.35 -20.51
N ASN A 325 -14.04 -18.28 -19.91
CA ASN A 325 -13.52 -19.26 -18.94
C ASN A 325 -12.79 -18.63 -17.73
N LEU A 326 -11.51 -18.99 -17.51
CA LEU A 326 -10.75 -18.67 -16.29
C LEU A 326 -10.61 -17.17 -16.04
N ALA A 327 -10.68 -16.31 -17.07
CA ALA A 327 -10.64 -14.85 -16.91
C ALA A 327 -11.84 -14.29 -16.12
N ASN A 328 -12.96 -15.02 -16.09
CA ASN A 328 -14.19 -14.65 -15.39
C ASN A 328 -14.37 -15.37 -14.05
N ASP A 329 -13.42 -16.22 -13.68
CA ASP A 329 -13.40 -16.89 -12.39
C ASP A 329 -12.60 -16.08 -11.37
N ARG A 330 -12.98 -16.20 -10.09
CA ARG A 330 -12.21 -15.67 -8.95
C ARG A 330 -11.27 -16.77 -8.47
N ARG A 331 -9.96 -16.63 -8.64
CA ARG A 331 -9.00 -17.75 -8.54
C ARG A 331 -8.08 -17.62 -7.33
N GLU A 332 -7.79 -18.72 -6.66
CA GLU A 332 -6.89 -18.77 -5.48
C GLU A 332 -5.40 -18.74 -5.83
N PHE A 333 -5.02 -19.33 -6.97
CA PHE A 333 -3.63 -19.49 -7.40
C PHE A 333 -3.47 -19.36 -8.92
N PRO A 334 -3.73 -18.15 -9.47
CA PRO A 334 -3.76 -17.95 -10.92
C PRO A 334 -2.39 -18.12 -11.58
N ASP A 335 -2.34 -18.97 -12.61
CA ASP A 335 -1.19 -19.22 -13.51
C ASP A 335 -1.23 -18.39 -14.80
N VAL A 336 -0.20 -18.57 -15.65
CA VAL A 336 -0.07 -17.98 -17.00
C VAL A 336 -0.33 -19.03 -18.09
N GLY A 337 -0.93 -18.60 -19.19
CA GLY A 337 -0.93 -19.33 -20.46
C GLY A 337 -2.23 -20.08 -20.81
N ARG A 338 -3.28 -19.97 -19.99
CA ARG A 338 -4.53 -20.74 -20.15
C ARG A 338 -5.80 -19.90 -20.07
N SER A 339 -5.93 -18.85 -20.89
CA SER A 339 -7.11 -17.95 -21.01
C SER A 339 -7.32 -16.90 -19.91
N ASP A 340 -6.53 -16.88 -18.83
CA ASP A 340 -6.55 -15.79 -17.85
C ASP A 340 -5.50 -14.71 -18.21
N PRO A 341 -5.87 -13.53 -18.73
CA PRO A 341 -4.93 -12.46 -19.08
C PRO A 341 -4.60 -11.54 -17.88
N ARG A 342 -5.21 -11.78 -16.72
CA ARG A 342 -4.94 -11.02 -15.49
C ARG A 342 -3.56 -11.36 -14.95
N LEU A 343 -3.07 -10.55 -14.01
CA LEU A 343 -1.78 -10.80 -13.37
C LEU A 343 -1.79 -12.17 -12.67
N PRO A 344 -0.77 -13.01 -12.91
CA PRO A 344 -0.67 -14.32 -12.28
C PRO A 344 -0.09 -14.23 -10.86
N ALA A 345 -0.41 -15.20 -10.01
CA ALA A 345 0.26 -15.41 -8.74
C ALA A 345 1.58 -16.18 -8.92
N VAL A 346 1.65 -17.05 -9.94
CA VAL A 346 2.81 -17.88 -10.23
C VAL A 346 3.15 -17.84 -11.73
N HIS A 347 4.44 -17.74 -12.03
CA HIS A 347 4.96 -17.80 -13.40
C HIS A 347 6.23 -18.65 -13.39
N ILE A 348 6.24 -19.71 -14.19
CA ILE A 348 7.31 -20.71 -14.23
C ILE A 348 7.79 -20.83 -15.67
N GLU A 349 9.09 -20.64 -15.90
CA GLU A 349 9.74 -21.06 -17.14
C GLU A 349 10.20 -22.52 -16.97
N HIS A 350 9.78 -23.39 -17.89
CA HIS A 350 10.09 -24.81 -17.90
C HIS A 350 11.37 -25.10 -18.66
N SER A 351 11.86 -26.35 -18.57
CA SER A 351 13.15 -26.74 -19.16
C SER A 351 13.24 -26.63 -20.68
N ASP A 352 12.10 -26.60 -21.37
CA ASP A 352 11.98 -26.41 -22.83
C ASP A 352 11.76 -24.94 -23.23
N GLY A 353 11.66 -24.03 -22.26
CA GLY A 353 11.39 -22.61 -22.45
C GLY A 353 9.91 -22.24 -22.48
N ASP A 354 9.00 -23.21 -22.32
CA ASP A 354 7.56 -22.93 -22.20
C ASP A 354 7.26 -22.27 -20.85
N THR A 355 6.22 -21.43 -20.80
CA THR A 355 5.84 -20.70 -19.57
C THR A 355 4.43 -21.01 -19.06
N VAL A 356 3.78 -22.03 -19.66
CA VAL A 356 2.42 -22.43 -19.32
C VAL A 356 2.45 -23.28 -18.06
N SER A 357 1.63 -22.95 -17.06
CA SER A 357 1.40 -23.83 -15.91
C SER A 357 -0.08 -24.23 -15.85
N ALA A 358 -0.38 -25.47 -15.50
CA ALA A 358 -1.74 -25.99 -15.48
C ALA A 358 -2.04 -26.79 -14.21
N PHE A 359 -1.92 -26.13 -13.06
CA PHE A 359 -2.15 -26.77 -11.77
C PHE A 359 -3.60 -27.25 -11.62
N VAL A 360 -3.77 -28.52 -11.29
CA VAL A 360 -5.05 -29.18 -11.02
C VAL A 360 -5.04 -29.75 -9.61
N TYR A 361 -6.12 -29.55 -8.86
CA TYR A 361 -6.33 -30.14 -7.55
C TYR A 361 -6.12 -31.66 -7.53
N GLN A 362 -5.36 -32.15 -6.55
CA GLN A 362 -5.12 -33.58 -6.31
C GLN A 362 -5.73 -34.04 -4.99
N SER A 363 -5.40 -33.35 -3.90
CA SER A 363 -5.81 -33.72 -2.55
C SER A 363 -5.71 -32.54 -1.60
N HIS A 364 -6.13 -32.74 -0.36
CA HIS A 364 -5.85 -31.83 0.74
C HIS A 364 -5.60 -32.59 2.03
N GLU A 365 -5.01 -31.89 3.00
CA GLU A 365 -4.84 -32.35 4.37
C GLU A 365 -5.15 -31.22 5.34
N ILE A 366 -5.86 -31.52 6.42
CA ILE A 366 -6.06 -30.59 7.54
C ILE A 366 -5.18 -31.06 8.69
N LEU A 367 -4.24 -30.20 9.06
CA LEU A 367 -3.26 -30.42 10.11
C LEU A 367 -3.65 -29.61 11.35
N PRO A 368 -3.62 -30.21 12.55
CA PRO A 368 -3.69 -29.44 13.77
C PRO A 368 -2.38 -28.65 13.96
N GLY A 369 -2.49 -27.44 14.50
CA GLY A 369 -1.36 -26.55 14.64
C GLY A 369 -0.87 -26.01 13.30
N LYS A 370 0.34 -25.43 13.31
CA LYS A 370 0.97 -24.87 12.13
C LYS A 370 2.39 -25.42 11.93
N PRO A 371 2.68 -26.10 10.80
CA PRO A 371 4.03 -26.50 10.47
C PRO A 371 4.99 -25.31 10.33
N SER A 372 6.22 -25.47 10.81
CA SER A 372 7.32 -24.53 10.54
C SER A 372 7.68 -24.52 9.05
N ILE A 373 8.16 -23.39 8.54
CA ILE A 373 8.71 -23.27 7.18
C ILE A 373 10.24 -23.24 7.30
N PRO A 374 10.96 -24.35 7.02
CA PRO A 374 12.41 -24.42 7.26
C PRO A 374 13.17 -23.33 6.48
N GLY A 375 14.03 -22.59 7.17
CA GLY A 375 14.83 -21.50 6.59
C GLY A 375 14.08 -20.17 6.41
N PHE A 376 12.82 -20.07 6.84
CA PHE A 376 12.03 -18.85 6.75
C PHE A 376 11.46 -18.44 8.12
N PRO A 377 11.41 -17.14 8.44
CA PRO A 377 10.53 -16.66 9.47
C PRO A 377 9.07 -16.91 9.04
N ALA A 378 8.25 -17.32 9.99
CA ALA A 378 6.83 -17.55 9.78
C ALA A 378 6.10 -17.43 11.12
N THR A 379 4.80 -17.20 11.06
CA THR A 379 3.95 -17.36 12.22
C THR A 379 3.96 -18.80 12.73
N TYR A 380 3.76 -19.00 14.03
CA TYR A 380 3.79 -20.30 14.71
C TYR A 380 2.61 -20.45 15.68
N GLY A 381 2.19 -21.68 15.93
CA GLY A 381 1.15 -21.98 16.91
C GLY A 381 0.90 -23.47 17.01
N ASN A 382 0.41 -23.90 18.16
CA ASN A 382 0.03 -25.28 18.42
C ASN A 382 -1.45 -25.52 18.05
N ASP A 383 -1.91 -26.75 18.23
CA ASP A 383 -3.26 -27.22 17.94
C ASP A 383 -4.40 -26.40 18.58
N SER A 384 -4.17 -25.70 19.69
CA SER A 384 -5.19 -24.86 20.32
C SER A 384 -5.31 -23.46 19.73
N ASP A 385 -4.30 -23.01 18.99
CA ASP A 385 -4.21 -21.62 18.52
C ASP A 385 -4.46 -21.49 17.01
N VAL A 386 -4.11 -22.52 16.24
CA VAL A 386 -4.08 -22.49 14.78
C VAL A 386 -4.39 -23.86 14.19
N THR A 387 -4.97 -23.86 13.00
CA THR A 387 -5.19 -25.06 12.17
C THR A 387 -4.73 -24.75 10.75
N THR A 388 -4.08 -25.71 10.09
CA THR A 388 -3.54 -25.54 8.75
C THR A 388 -4.24 -26.47 7.75
N LEU A 389 -4.70 -25.92 6.64
CA LEU A 389 -5.09 -26.66 5.45
C LEU A 389 -3.94 -26.63 4.43
N GLN A 390 -3.53 -27.80 3.95
CA GLN A 390 -2.61 -27.92 2.82
C GLN A 390 -3.37 -28.48 1.62
N VAL A 391 -3.38 -27.77 0.51
CA VAL A 391 -4.00 -28.20 -0.76
C VAL A 391 -2.89 -28.58 -1.72
N GLN A 392 -2.91 -29.82 -2.21
CA GLN A 392 -1.94 -30.33 -3.19
C GLN A 392 -2.49 -30.15 -4.60
N LEU A 393 -1.68 -29.52 -5.44
CA LEU A 393 -1.93 -29.33 -6.87
C LEU A 393 -0.81 -30.00 -7.67
N TYR A 394 -1.13 -30.39 -8.90
CA TYR A 394 -0.13 -30.94 -9.82
C TYR A 394 -0.42 -30.49 -11.25
N ASP A 395 0.63 -30.11 -11.95
CA ASP A 395 0.61 -29.93 -13.41
C ASP A 395 1.19 -31.18 -14.07
N ASN A 396 0.31 -31.94 -14.74
CA ASN A 396 0.66 -33.21 -15.37
C ASN A 396 1.49 -33.04 -16.66
N VAL A 397 1.55 -31.85 -17.24
CA VAL A 397 2.30 -31.61 -18.48
C VAL A 397 3.76 -31.31 -18.16
N SER A 398 4.00 -30.49 -17.14
CA SER A 398 5.34 -30.06 -16.72
C SER A 398 5.96 -30.90 -15.60
N ASP A 399 5.21 -31.86 -15.05
CA ASP A 399 5.60 -32.65 -13.87
C ASP A 399 5.98 -31.77 -12.66
N VAL A 400 5.21 -30.72 -12.42
CA VAL A 400 5.41 -29.78 -11.32
C VAL A 400 4.32 -29.95 -10.27
N GLY A 401 4.73 -30.18 -9.02
CA GLY A 401 3.82 -30.22 -7.87
C GLY A 401 3.77 -28.87 -7.15
N ALA A 402 2.61 -28.49 -6.62
CA ALA A 402 2.47 -27.35 -5.74
C ALA A 402 1.70 -27.72 -4.46
N VAL A 403 2.09 -27.12 -3.34
CA VAL A 403 1.36 -27.24 -2.07
C VAL A 403 1.03 -25.84 -1.57
N LEU A 404 -0.26 -25.49 -1.55
CA LEU A 404 -0.75 -24.24 -0.97
C LEU A 404 -1.09 -24.47 0.50
N SER A 405 -0.51 -23.68 1.39
CA SER A 405 -0.77 -23.76 2.84
C SER A 405 -1.61 -22.59 3.30
N TYR A 406 -2.64 -22.87 4.09
CA TYR A 406 -3.59 -21.91 4.66
C TYR A 406 -3.68 -22.17 6.16
N SER A 407 -3.12 -21.31 6.98
CA SER A 407 -3.16 -21.46 8.45
C SER A 407 -4.05 -20.39 9.05
N ILE A 408 -5.14 -20.78 9.69
CA ILE A 408 -6.08 -19.84 10.30
C ILE A 408 -5.85 -19.75 11.81
N PHE A 409 -5.75 -18.52 12.32
CA PHE A 409 -5.68 -18.23 13.74
C PHE A 409 -7.00 -17.57 14.17
N PRO A 410 -7.97 -18.34 14.70
CA PRO A 410 -9.33 -17.84 14.88
C PRO A 410 -9.42 -16.63 15.81
N LYS A 411 -8.60 -16.62 16.89
CA LYS A 411 -8.58 -15.56 17.89
C LYS A 411 -8.19 -14.18 17.32
N TYR A 412 -7.33 -14.15 16.31
CA TYR A 412 -6.77 -12.92 15.76
C TYR A 412 -7.38 -12.53 14.42
N ASN A 413 -8.42 -13.26 13.97
CA ASN A 413 -9.03 -13.07 12.64
C ASN A 413 -8.00 -13.06 11.51
N ALA A 414 -6.99 -13.93 11.61
CA ALA A 414 -5.83 -13.96 10.73
C ALA A 414 -5.76 -15.26 9.91
N LEU A 415 -5.36 -15.12 8.65
CA LEU A 415 -5.07 -16.19 7.71
C LEU A 415 -3.65 -16.04 7.19
N ALA A 416 -2.78 -16.98 7.48
CA ALA A 416 -1.43 -17.05 6.93
C ALA A 416 -1.40 -17.98 5.71
N ARG A 417 -0.86 -17.50 4.59
CA ARG A 417 -0.69 -18.25 3.34
C ARG A 417 0.75 -18.33 2.91
N SER A 418 1.15 -19.47 2.39
CA SER A 418 2.41 -19.67 1.68
C SER A 418 2.23 -20.82 0.69
N PHE A 419 3.23 -21.04 -0.17
CA PHE A 419 3.22 -22.21 -1.04
C PHE A 419 4.61 -22.75 -1.30
N LYS A 420 4.65 -24.03 -1.69
CA LYS A 420 5.86 -24.73 -2.12
C LYS A 420 5.66 -25.27 -3.53
N ILE A 421 6.65 -25.09 -4.40
CA ILE A 421 6.71 -25.68 -5.74
C ILE A 421 7.79 -26.77 -5.73
N THR A 422 7.48 -27.97 -6.21
CA THR A 422 8.41 -29.09 -6.33
C THR A 422 8.56 -29.46 -7.80
N ASN A 423 9.79 -29.49 -8.29
CA ASN A 423 10.09 -29.92 -9.64
C ASN A 423 10.24 -31.45 -9.66
N ASN A 424 9.24 -32.17 -10.18
CA ASN A 424 9.29 -33.62 -10.34
C ASN A 424 9.70 -34.05 -11.77
N GLY A 425 9.90 -33.08 -12.66
CA GLY A 425 10.37 -33.30 -14.02
C GLY A 425 11.87 -33.64 -14.08
N THR A 426 12.40 -33.70 -15.30
CA THR A 426 13.81 -34.10 -15.55
C THR A 426 14.75 -32.95 -15.86
N GLY A 427 14.23 -31.75 -16.15
CA GLY A 427 15.00 -30.54 -16.40
C GLY A 427 14.75 -29.49 -15.34
N ASP A 428 15.57 -28.44 -15.31
CA ASP A 428 15.35 -27.35 -14.37
C ASP A 428 14.12 -26.52 -14.75
N ILE A 429 13.45 -25.98 -13.75
CA ILE A 429 12.45 -24.92 -13.92
C ILE A 429 12.96 -23.63 -13.28
N VAL A 430 12.41 -22.49 -13.68
CA VAL A 430 12.73 -21.19 -13.10
C VAL A 430 11.45 -20.51 -12.63
N ILE A 431 11.42 -20.12 -11.35
CA ILE A 431 10.32 -19.35 -10.78
C ILE A 431 10.58 -17.87 -11.08
N GLU A 432 9.80 -17.32 -12.02
CA GLU A 432 9.85 -15.92 -12.47
C GLU A 432 8.92 -15.03 -11.65
N ARG A 433 7.88 -15.61 -11.05
CA ARG A 433 6.97 -14.89 -10.15
C ARG A 433 6.43 -15.80 -9.06
N ALA A 434 6.36 -15.26 -7.84
CA ALA A 434 5.84 -15.96 -6.67
C ALA A 434 5.09 -15.00 -5.73
N ALA A 435 3.77 -14.89 -5.90
CA ALA A 435 2.86 -14.19 -4.98
C ALA A 435 2.41 -15.14 -3.87
N SER A 436 2.93 -14.93 -2.65
CA SER A 436 2.56 -15.70 -1.45
C SER A 436 1.08 -15.63 -1.10
N PHE A 437 0.41 -14.54 -1.48
CA PHE A 437 -1.03 -14.34 -1.34
C PHE A 437 -1.64 -13.94 -2.69
N SER A 438 -2.82 -14.50 -3.00
CA SER A 438 -3.65 -14.07 -4.13
C SER A 438 -5.12 -14.34 -3.83
N PHE A 439 -5.97 -13.32 -3.91
CA PHE A 439 -7.41 -13.47 -3.77
C PHE A 439 -8.15 -12.54 -4.73
N ASP A 440 -9.18 -13.06 -5.38
CA ASP A 440 -10.05 -12.31 -6.28
C ASP A 440 -11.33 -11.88 -5.55
N PHE A 441 -11.43 -10.59 -5.24
CA PHE A 441 -12.63 -9.98 -4.68
C PHE A 441 -13.71 -9.79 -5.75
N PRO A 442 -15.00 -9.82 -5.36
CA PRO A 442 -16.10 -9.45 -6.26
C PRO A 442 -16.01 -7.98 -6.69
N ASN A 443 -16.89 -7.57 -7.60
CA ASN A 443 -16.95 -6.18 -8.11
C ASN A 443 -17.46 -5.22 -7.04
N LEU A 444 -16.57 -4.81 -6.14
CA LEU A 444 -16.78 -3.84 -5.07
C LEU A 444 -15.81 -2.67 -5.26
N ASP A 445 -16.18 -1.52 -4.70
CA ASP A 445 -15.28 -0.37 -4.66
C ASP A 445 -14.36 -0.47 -3.45
N PHE A 446 -13.06 -0.35 -3.72
CA PHE A 446 -12.01 -0.39 -2.71
C PHE A 446 -11.13 0.86 -2.78
N GLU A 447 -10.58 1.19 -1.61
CA GLU A 447 -9.40 2.02 -1.49
C GLU A 447 -8.26 1.19 -0.89
N VAL A 448 -7.04 1.43 -1.36
CA VAL A 448 -5.81 0.89 -0.78
C VAL A 448 -5.18 1.93 0.14
N ILE A 449 -4.78 1.48 1.33
CA ILE A 449 -3.87 2.20 2.22
C ILE A 449 -2.49 1.57 2.08
N GLU A 450 -1.53 2.40 1.69
CA GLU A 450 -0.15 2.03 1.39
C GLU A 450 0.79 2.83 2.31
N PRO A 451 1.62 2.16 3.13
CA PRO A 451 2.74 2.80 3.79
C PRO A 451 3.90 3.01 2.80
N HIS A 452 4.34 4.26 2.67
CA HIS A 452 5.45 4.70 1.84
C HIS A 452 6.40 5.62 2.62
N GLY A 453 7.58 5.89 2.09
CA GLY A 453 8.52 6.78 2.76
C GLY A 453 9.84 6.94 2.03
N ASP A 454 10.84 7.37 2.79
CA ASP A 454 12.26 7.39 2.45
C ASP A 454 13.02 7.40 3.79
N TRP A 455 14.35 7.38 3.76
CA TRP A 455 15.18 7.59 4.94
C TRP A 455 14.74 8.87 5.68
N SER A 456 14.57 8.77 7.01
CA SER A 456 14.11 9.87 7.87
C SER A 456 12.64 10.29 7.65
N HIS A 457 11.87 9.54 6.85
CA HIS A 457 10.47 9.83 6.53
C HIS A 457 9.64 8.55 6.28
N GLU A 458 9.91 7.49 7.04
CA GLU A 458 9.33 6.16 6.87
C GLU A 458 7.84 6.10 7.23
N MET A 459 7.13 5.10 6.68
CA MET A 459 5.77 4.73 7.09
C MET A 459 4.72 5.85 7.00
N ASN A 460 4.92 6.85 6.16
CA ASN A 460 3.83 7.75 5.78
C ASN A 460 2.74 6.98 5.04
N THR A 461 1.49 7.39 5.17
CA THR A 461 0.36 6.64 4.60
C THR A 461 -0.30 7.42 3.49
N VAL A 462 -0.57 6.76 2.39
CA VAL A 462 -1.44 7.27 1.32
C VAL A 462 -2.65 6.36 1.17
N ARG A 463 -3.81 6.97 0.91
CA ARG A 463 -5.07 6.27 0.64
C ARG A 463 -5.52 6.58 -0.78
N ARG A 464 -5.71 5.55 -1.61
CA ARG A 464 -6.01 5.70 -3.05
C ARG A 464 -7.17 4.79 -3.46
N LYS A 465 -8.05 5.29 -4.32
CA LYS A 465 -9.08 4.47 -4.98
C LYS A 465 -8.45 3.42 -5.90
N ILE A 466 -9.00 2.20 -5.89
CA ILE A 466 -8.67 1.17 -6.88
C ILE A 466 -9.59 1.31 -8.09
N ASP A 467 -9.00 1.71 -9.22
CA ASP A 467 -9.66 1.81 -10.52
C ASP A 467 -9.24 0.67 -11.45
N TYR A 468 -9.89 0.56 -12.62
CA TYR A 468 -9.54 -0.41 -13.67
C TYR A 468 -8.07 -0.33 -14.06
N GLY A 469 -7.44 -1.49 -14.18
CA GLY A 469 -6.00 -1.62 -14.39
C GLY A 469 -5.27 -2.09 -13.14
N GLU A 470 -3.97 -1.83 -13.08
CA GLU A 470 -3.08 -2.26 -12.01
C GLU A 470 -2.66 -1.06 -11.16
N THR A 471 -2.76 -1.24 -9.84
CA THR A 471 -2.09 -0.43 -8.84
C THR A 471 -1.03 -1.32 -8.18
N SER A 472 0.25 -0.94 -8.29
CA SER A 472 1.35 -1.71 -7.72
C SER A 472 2.41 -0.80 -7.11
N PHE A 473 3.03 -1.29 -6.04
CA PHE A 473 4.21 -0.74 -5.39
C PHE A 473 5.08 -1.92 -4.94
N ARG A 474 6.38 -1.66 -4.87
CA ARG A 474 7.38 -2.70 -4.67
C ARG A 474 8.64 -2.09 -4.09
N SER A 475 9.46 -2.92 -3.47
CA SER A 475 10.85 -2.56 -3.19
C SER A 475 11.79 -3.20 -4.20
N THR A 476 12.73 -2.42 -4.69
CA THR A 476 13.87 -2.86 -5.51
C THR A 476 15.20 -2.60 -4.81
N GLU A 477 15.19 -2.46 -3.49
CA GLU A 477 16.40 -2.14 -2.70
C GLU A 477 17.18 -3.38 -2.26
N GLY A 478 16.73 -4.58 -2.64
CA GLY A 478 17.22 -5.86 -2.14
C GLY A 478 16.63 -6.25 -0.77
N TYR A 479 16.07 -5.29 -0.05
CA TYR A 479 15.39 -5.43 1.24
C TYR A 479 13.92 -5.01 1.13
N ALA A 480 13.17 -5.07 2.25
CA ALA A 480 11.86 -4.47 2.38
C ALA A 480 11.91 -2.96 2.03
N GLY A 481 12.89 -2.23 2.57
CA GLY A 481 13.23 -0.86 2.18
C GLY A 481 12.47 0.23 2.91
N HIS A 482 12.92 1.48 2.78
CA HIS A 482 12.26 2.66 3.35
C HIS A 482 11.10 3.14 2.48
N THR A 483 11.19 2.89 1.17
CA THR A 483 10.30 3.46 0.15
C THR A 483 8.88 2.95 0.25
N HIS A 484 8.72 1.65 0.51
CA HIS A 484 7.42 1.00 0.74
C HIS A 484 7.59 -0.10 1.79
N ASN A 485 6.61 -0.26 2.68
CA ASN A 485 6.58 -1.43 3.57
C ASN A 485 5.92 -2.61 2.83
N PRO A 486 6.29 -3.89 3.10
CA PRO A 486 5.68 -5.07 2.50
C PRO A 486 4.26 -5.37 3.02
N PHE A 487 3.43 -4.32 3.10
CA PHE A 487 2.08 -4.32 3.62
C PHE A 487 1.17 -3.42 2.78
N TYR A 488 -0.09 -3.81 2.69
CA TYR A 488 -1.16 -2.89 2.31
C TYR A 488 -2.49 -3.28 2.94
N MET A 489 -3.43 -2.34 2.95
CA MET A 489 -4.78 -2.58 3.43
C MET A 489 -5.80 -2.20 2.36
N LEU A 490 -6.75 -3.09 2.07
CA LEU A 490 -7.94 -2.77 1.29
C LEU A 490 -9.07 -2.39 2.23
N THR A 491 -9.82 -1.36 1.87
CA THR A 491 -10.95 -0.85 2.66
C THR A 491 -12.09 -0.43 1.74
N SER A 492 -13.33 -0.45 2.22
CA SER A 492 -14.40 0.30 1.55
C SER A 492 -14.19 1.81 1.74
N PRO A 493 -14.63 2.69 0.83
CA PRO A 493 -14.42 4.14 0.94
C PRO A 493 -14.92 4.77 2.25
N SER A 494 -15.97 4.21 2.86
CA SER A 494 -16.54 4.69 4.13
C SER A 494 -15.82 4.21 5.39
N THR A 495 -14.79 3.36 5.24
CA THR A 495 -14.06 2.76 6.37
C THR A 495 -13.22 3.79 7.10
N THR A 496 -13.25 3.74 8.42
CA THR A 496 -12.49 4.60 9.34
C THR A 496 -11.59 3.77 10.25
N GLU A 497 -10.92 4.41 11.21
CA GLU A 497 -10.16 3.70 12.25
C GLU A 497 -11.00 2.73 13.10
N ASN A 498 -12.32 2.96 13.25
CA ASN A 498 -13.16 2.19 14.17
C ASN A 498 -14.47 1.67 13.58
N SER A 499 -14.68 1.79 12.27
CA SER A 499 -15.87 1.29 11.58
C SER A 499 -15.57 0.92 10.14
N GLY A 500 -16.36 0.00 9.58
CA GLY A 500 -16.23 -0.46 8.19
C GLY A 500 -15.33 -1.67 8.04
N GLU A 501 -15.34 -2.25 6.85
CA GLU A 501 -14.57 -3.46 6.54
C GLU A 501 -13.17 -3.12 6.05
N ALA A 502 -12.19 -3.83 6.59
CA ALA A 502 -10.79 -3.68 6.24
C ALA A 502 -10.09 -5.04 6.15
N TRP A 503 -9.23 -5.18 5.14
CA TRP A 503 -8.39 -6.36 4.89
C TRP A 503 -6.94 -5.92 4.83
N GLY A 504 -6.14 -6.27 5.83
CA GLY A 504 -4.69 -6.02 5.81
C GLY A 504 -3.95 -7.24 5.26
N PHE A 505 -2.87 -7.01 4.53
CA PHE A 505 -1.99 -8.04 3.97
C PHE A 505 -0.54 -7.67 4.28
N ASN A 506 0.19 -8.50 5.01
CA ASN A 506 1.60 -8.28 5.37
C ASN A 506 2.46 -9.47 4.97
N LEU A 507 3.62 -9.24 4.37
CA LEU A 507 4.56 -10.29 3.99
C LEU A 507 5.57 -10.51 5.12
N VAL A 508 5.74 -11.76 5.55
CA VAL A 508 6.77 -12.18 6.50
C VAL A 508 8.09 -12.37 5.73
N TRP A 509 8.66 -11.26 5.27
CA TRP A 509 9.82 -11.21 4.39
C TRP A 509 10.56 -9.88 4.51
N SER A 510 11.89 -9.93 4.59
CA SER A 510 12.78 -8.77 4.73
C SER A 510 13.50 -8.36 3.44
N GLY A 511 13.22 -9.06 2.34
CA GLY A 511 13.78 -8.79 1.02
C GLY A 511 12.86 -7.96 0.14
N SER A 512 13.26 -7.80 -1.12
CA SER A 512 12.40 -7.17 -2.14
C SER A 512 11.07 -7.90 -2.30
N PHE A 513 10.00 -7.12 -2.41
CA PHE A 513 8.62 -7.59 -2.50
C PHE A 513 7.86 -6.82 -3.58
N GLU A 514 6.71 -7.35 -3.99
CA GLU A 514 5.71 -6.62 -4.77
C GLU A 514 4.32 -6.80 -4.14
N ALA A 515 3.60 -5.68 -4.02
CA ALA A 515 2.16 -5.66 -3.84
C ALA A 515 1.50 -5.26 -5.17
N ALA A 516 0.48 -5.99 -5.59
CA ALA A 516 -0.22 -5.73 -6.85
C ALA A 516 -1.72 -5.93 -6.66
N ILE A 517 -2.48 -4.90 -7.00
CA ILE A 517 -3.94 -4.89 -6.94
C ILE A 517 -4.45 -4.56 -8.34
N GLN A 518 -5.21 -5.47 -8.93
CA GLN A 518 -5.70 -5.32 -10.30
C GLN A 518 -7.22 -5.38 -10.34
N ARG A 519 -7.87 -4.29 -10.78
CA ARG A 519 -9.29 -4.34 -11.16
C ARG A 519 -9.40 -4.72 -12.63
N ALA A 520 -9.92 -5.91 -12.89
CA ALA A 520 -10.07 -6.49 -14.22
C ALA A 520 -11.30 -5.92 -14.95
N SER A 521 -11.42 -6.18 -16.26
CA SER A 521 -12.51 -5.65 -17.11
C SER A 521 -13.91 -6.10 -16.71
N ASN A 522 -14.04 -7.21 -15.98
CA ASN A 522 -15.29 -7.70 -15.41
C ASN A 522 -15.62 -7.07 -14.04
N GLY A 523 -14.75 -6.21 -13.53
CA GLY A 523 -14.92 -5.49 -12.27
C GLY A 523 -14.35 -6.20 -11.03
N TYR A 524 -13.98 -7.48 -11.13
CA TYR A 524 -13.31 -8.19 -10.03
C TYR A 524 -11.96 -7.55 -9.69
N VAL A 525 -11.57 -7.61 -8.42
CA VAL A 525 -10.34 -7.03 -7.91
C VAL A 525 -9.42 -8.13 -7.40
N ARG A 526 -8.33 -8.39 -8.12
CA ARG A 526 -7.28 -9.33 -7.72
C ARG A 526 -6.29 -8.63 -6.79
N ALA A 527 -6.13 -9.13 -5.58
CA ALA A 527 -5.18 -8.62 -4.59
C ALA A 527 -4.05 -9.63 -4.41
N MET A 528 -2.79 -9.19 -4.52
CA MET A 528 -1.61 -10.05 -4.42
C MET A 528 -0.47 -9.42 -3.62
N LEU A 529 0.30 -10.28 -2.96
CA LEU A 529 1.51 -9.93 -2.22
C LEU A 529 2.54 -11.06 -2.30
N GLY A 530 3.79 -10.74 -2.62
CA GLY A 530 4.88 -11.72 -2.61
C GLY A 530 6.22 -11.17 -3.08
N LEU A 531 7.07 -12.04 -3.64
CA LEU A 531 8.41 -11.67 -4.09
C LEU A 531 8.38 -10.72 -5.29
N ASN A 532 9.32 -9.78 -5.36
CA ASN A 532 9.45 -8.88 -6.51
C ASN A 532 9.99 -9.65 -7.73
N PRO A 533 9.27 -9.71 -8.87
CA PRO A 533 9.73 -10.38 -10.08
C PRO A 533 11.07 -9.87 -10.63
N LEU A 534 11.43 -8.60 -10.41
CA LEU A 534 12.71 -8.05 -10.87
C LEU A 534 13.91 -8.68 -10.16
N HIS A 535 13.70 -9.17 -8.94
CA HIS A 535 14.69 -9.84 -8.10
C HIS A 535 14.37 -11.33 -7.91
N SER A 536 13.42 -11.85 -8.70
CA SER A 536 13.02 -13.26 -8.70
C SER A 536 13.34 -13.86 -10.06
N SER A 537 14.23 -14.83 -10.09
CA SER A 537 14.44 -15.75 -11.22
C SER A 537 15.15 -16.95 -10.62
N ILE A 538 14.37 -17.80 -9.95
CA ILE A 538 14.87 -18.79 -9.00
C ILE A 538 14.86 -20.17 -9.66
N ARG A 539 16.06 -20.70 -9.92
CA ARG A 539 16.23 -22.03 -10.51
C ARG A 539 15.88 -23.12 -9.49
N VAL A 540 15.04 -24.07 -9.89
CA VAL A 540 14.67 -25.26 -9.11
C VAL A 540 15.05 -26.50 -9.91
N THR A 541 16.05 -27.23 -9.43
CA THR A 541 16.53 -28.45 -10.08
C THR A 541 15.54 -29.61 -9.89
N PRO A 542 15.60 -30.66 -10.74
CA PRO A 542 14.85 -31.89 -10.53
C PRO A 542 14.97 -32.43 -9.09
N GLY A 543 13.84 -32.76 -8.46
CA GLY A 543 13.74 -33.25 -7.09
C GLY A 543 13.84 -32.19 -5.99
N SER A 544 14.18 -30.94 -6.33
CA SER A 544 14.25 -29.83 -5.38
C SER A 544 12.91 -29.08 -5.26
N SER A 545 12.83 -28.19 -4.28
CA SER A 545 11.65 -27.34 -4.08
C SER A 545 12.01 -25.87 -3.90
N PHE A 546 11.14 -25.00 -4.42
CA PHE A 546 11.07 -23.60 -4.05
C PHE A 546 10.00 -23.41 -2.97
N GLN A 547 10.27 -22.52 -2.01
CA GLN A 547 9.35 -22.12 -0.95
C GLN A 547 9.13 -20.61 -1.03
N ALA A 548 7.88 -20.18 -1.14
CA ALA A 548 7.52 -18.76 -1.03
C ALA A 548 7.49 -18.34 0.45
N PRO A 549 7.85 -17.09 0.79
CA PRO A 549 7.67 -16.56 2.15
C PRO A 549 6.18 -16.58 2.54
N GLU A 550 5.89 -16.50 3.83
CA GLU A 550 4.50 -16.40 4.30
C GLU A 550 3.94 -14.99 4.09
N ALA A 551 2.68 -14.90 3.69
CA ALA A 551 1.88 -13.69 3.75
C ALA A 551 0.75 -13.88 4.76
N VAL A 552 0.63 -12.97 5.71
CA VAL A 552 -0.47 -12.93 6.68
C VAL A 552 -1.52 -11.96 6.18
N SER A 553 -2.79 -12.36 6.23
CA SER A 553 -3.91 -11.49 6.01
C SER A 553 -4.82 -11.44 7.24
N VAL A 554 -5.39 -10.27 7.51
CA VAL A 554 -6.29 -10.03 8.64
C VAL A 554 -7.52 -9.31 8.13
N TYR A 555 -8.70 -9.75 8.58
CA TYR A 555 -9.97 -9.08 8.34
C TYR A 555 -10.52 -8.44 9.61
N SER A 556 -11.18 -7.29 9.46
CA SER A 556 -11.93 -6.63 10.51
C SER A 556 -13.17 -5.93 9.96
N ALA A 557 -14.32 -6.12 10.59
CA ALA A 557 -15.51 -5.30 10.39
C ALA A 557 -15.53 -4.04 11.31
N ALA A 558 -14.52 -3.90 12.17
CA ALA A 558 -14.37 -2.82 13.15
C ALA A 558 -13.33 -1.77 12.70
N GLY A 559 -13.17 -1.57 11.39
CA GLY A 559 -12.27 -0.59 10.78
C GLY A 559 -10.79 -0.97 10.83
N ILE A 560 -9.96 -0.01 10.41
CA ILE A 560 -8.49 -0.09 10.28
C ILE A 560 -7.85 -0.47 11.62
N GLY A 561 -8.30 0.12 12.72
CA GLY A 561 -7.77 -0.16 14.05
C GLY A 561 -8.02 -1.60 14.51
N GLY A 562 -9.11 -2.22 14.06
CA GLY A 562 -9.36 -3.64 14.32
C GLY A 562 -8.33 -4.55 13.64
N VAL A 563 -7.96 -4.24 12.39
CA VAL A 563 -6.89 -4.94 11.68
C VAL A 563 -5.55 -4.79 12.41
N SER A 564 -5.19 -3.56 12.80
CA SER A 564 -3.92 -3.32 13.50
C SER A 564 -3.83 -4.09 14.82
N ARG A 565 -4.87 -4.04 15.67
CA ARG A 565 -4.86 -4.76 16.96
C ARG A 565 -4.74 -6.27 16.77
N SER A 566 -5.39 -6.83 15.76
CA SER A 566 -5.22 -8.24 15.37
C SER A 566 -3.78 -8.56 14.95
N TYR A 567 -3.13 -7.72 14.14
CA TYR A 567 -1.71 -7.89 13.81
C TYR A 567 -0.81 -7.78 15.05
N HIS A 568 -1.05 -6.78 15.91
CA HIS A 568 -0.26 -6.55 17.11
C HIS A 568 -0.30 -7.76 18.04
N ASP A 569 -1.49 -8.29 18.28
CA ASP A 569 -1.69 -9.46 19.12
C ASP A 569 -1.13 -10.73 18.46
N LEU A 570 -1.39 -10.94 17.17
CA LEU A 570 -0.82 -12.08 16.45
C LEU A 570 0.70 -12.05 16.50
N TYR A 571 1.34 -10.90 16.23
CA TYR A 571 2.79 -10.83 16.14
C TYR A 571 3.50 -10.93 17.47
N ARG A 572 2.91 -10.40 18.55
CA ARG A 572 3.41 -10.63 19.91
C ARG A 572 3.35 -12.10 20.32
N ASN A 573 2.26 -12.80 19.98
CA ASN A 573 2.01 -14.15 20.51
C ASN A 573 2.43 -15.30 19.57
N HIS A 574 2.56 -15.04 18.27
CA HIS A 574 2.67 -16.07 17.23
C HIS A 574 3.64 -15.72 16.10
N LEU A 575 4.44 -14.64 16.20
CA LEU A 575 5.51 -14.36 15.22
C LEU A 575 6.85 -14.12 15.90
N SER A 576 6.92 -13.12 16.76
CA SER A 576 8.13 -12.83 17.51
C SER A 576 8.37 -13.96 18.52
N ARG A 577 9.56 -14.56 18.48
CA ARG A 577 9.92 -15.70 19.35
C ARG A 577 10.86 -15.32 20.50
N HIS A 578 11.28 -14.05 20.54
CA HIS A 578 12.23 -13.58 21.54
C HIS A 578 11.57 -13.53 22.92
N LYS A 579 12.27 -13.99 23.97
CA LYS A 579 11.71 -14.00 25.34
C LYS A 579 11.27 -12.60 25.81
N ALA A 580 11.99 -11.58 25.35
CA ALA A 580 11.74 -10.22 25.75
C ALA A 580 10.46 -9.64 25.10
N THR A 581 9.81 -10.30 24.15
CA THR A 581 8.59 -9.77 23.48
C THR A 581 7.49 -9.33 24.45
N HIS A 582 7.38 -9.96 25.62
CA HIS A 582 6.42 -9.60 26.67
C HIS A 582 7.05 -8.92 27.91
N GLU A 583 8.35 -8.62 27.87
CA GLU A 583 9.08 -7.97 28.95
C GLU A 583 9.18 -6.46 28.69
N THR A 584 9.16 -5.67 29.76
CA THR A 584 9.50 -4.24 29.70
C THR A 584 10.94 -4.04 29.24
N ARG A 585 11.21 -2.90 28.59
CA ARG A 585 12.55 -2.57 28.10
C ARG A 585 13.33 -1.74 29.11
N PRO A 586 14.65 -1.97 29.24
CA PRO A 586 15.49 -1.05 30.00
C PRO A 586 15.48 0.32 29.30
N ILE A 587 15.33 1.40 30.06
CA ILE A 587 15.49 2.74 29.50
C ILE A 587 16.96 2.90 29.11
N LEU A 588 17.20 3.15 27.82
CA LEU A 588 18.55 3.15 27.28
C LEU A 588 19.07 4.56 26.97
N LEU A 589 20.39 4.70 26.90
CA LEU A 589 21.06 5.83 26.24
C LEU A 589 21.97 5.29 25.14
N ASN A 590 21.78 5.78 23.91
CA ASN A 590 22.63 5.48 22.77
C ASN A 590 23.65 6.62 22.55
N SER A 591 24.92 6.28 22.29
CA SER A 591 26.00 7.24 22.17
C SER A 591 26.09 8.00 20.84
N TRP A 592 25.33 7.62 19.79
CA TRP A 592 25.53 8.11 18.43
C TRP A 592 25.36 9.62 18.28
N GLU A 593 24.16 10.18 18.55
CA GLU A 593 23.94 11.63 18.42
C GLU A 593 24.75 12.47 19.44
N GLY A 594 25.19 11.86 20.54
CA GLY A 594 25.97 12.52 21.59
C GLY A 594 27.47 12.59 21.32
N LEU A 595 28.08 11.51 20.83
CA LEU A 595 29.53 11.38 20.67
C LEU A 595 30.00 11.20 19.22
N GLY A 596 29.14 10.70 18.33
CA GLY A 596 29.54 10.26 16.99
C GLY A 596 30.77 9.34 17.05
N PHE A 597 31.79 9.60 16.22
CA PHE A 597 33.03 8.82 16.22
C PHE A 597 34.01 9.15 17.36
N ASN A 598 33.70 10.12 18.23
CA ASN A 598 34.56 10.55 19.34
C ASN A 598 34.42 9.65 20.58
N ILE A 599 34.54 8.34 20.37
CA ILE A 599 34.45 7.31 21.42
C ILE A 599 35.83 6.71 21.74
N ASN A 600 36.05 6.43 23.02
CA ASN A 600 37.18 5.66 23.57
C ASN A 600 36.78 5.09 24.94
N ASP A 601 37.60 4.23 25.51
CA ASP A 601 37.31 3.58 26.80
C ASP A 601 36.89 4.57 27.91
N THR A 602 37.60 5.68 28.04
CA THR A 602 37.38 6.71 29.06
C THR A 602 36.08 7.48 28.81
N ALA A 603 35.83 7.87 27.56
CA ALA A 603 34.60 8.59 27.18
C ALA A 603 33.35 7.74 27.44
N VAL A 604 33.39 6.45 27.12
CA VAL A 604 32.26 5.54 27.32
C VAL A 604 32.04 5.25 28.81
N VAL A 605 33.10 5.09 29.61
CA VAL A 605 32.99 4.94 31.08
C VAL A 605 32.40 6.20 31.73
N ASN A 606 32.82 7.39 31.29
CA ASN A 606 32.25 8.64 31.80
C ASN A 606 30.77 8.76 31.43
N LEU A 607 30.42 8.48 30.17
CA LEU A 607 29.03 8.50 29.70
C LEU A 607 28.18 7.49 30.48
N ALA A 608 28.72 6.32 30.85
CA ALA A 608 28.02 5.36 31.70
C ALA A 608 27.72 5.89 33.10
N GLY A 609 28.68 6.59 33.72
CA GLY A 609 28.49 7.25 35.01
C GLY A 609 27.41 8.32 34.94
N GLU A 610 27.50 9.21 33.95
CA GLU A 610 26.49 10.25 33.72
C GLU A 610 25.10 9.65 33.44
N SER A 611 25.04 8.58 32.64
CA SER A 611 23.80 7.87 32.34
C SER A 611 23.19 7.24 33.59
N ALA A 612 24.00 6.59 34.43
CA ALA A 612 23.56 5.97 35.66
C ALA A 612 23.05 6.99 36.70
N ASP A 613 23.68 8.17 36.78
CA ASP A 613 23.24 9.29 37.62
C ASP A 613 21.86 9.84 37.17
N LEU A 614 21.54 9.70 35.87
CA LEU A 614 20.26 10.07 35.28
C LEU A 614 19.19 8.96 35.36
N GLY A 615 19.53 7.77 35.89
CA GLY A 615 18.62 6.63 36.00
C GLY A 615 18.51 5.76 34.74
N ILE A 616 19.42 5.92 33.78
CA ILE A 616 19.47 5.08 32.57
C ILE A 616 19.95 3.67 32.93
N GLU A 617 19.27 2.66 32.40
CA GLU A 617 19.44 1.25 32.76
C GLU A 617 20.32 0.48 31.75
N LEU A 618 20.48 1.00 30.53
CA LEU A 618 21.30 0.42 29.46
C LEU A 618 22.08 1.50 28.71
N LEU A 619 23.41 1.39 28.67
CA LEU A 619 24.24 2.20 27.77
C LEU A 619 24.53 1.41 26.49
N VAL A 620 24.28 2.03 25.32
CA VAL A 620 24.63 1.47 24.01
C VAL A 620 25.78 2.25 23.40
N GLN A 621 26.92 1.58 23.20
CA GLN A 621 28.05 2.11 22.45
C GLN A 621 27.81 1.89 20.94
N ASP A 622 27.60 2.98 20.22
CA ASP A 622 27.29 2.96 18.78
C ASP A 622 28.57 2.91 17.90
N ASP A 623 28.48 3.25 16.61
CA ASP A 623 29.56 3.16 15.60
C ASP A 623 30.87 3.88 16.03
N GLY A 624 32.02 3.36 15.59
CA GLY A 624 33.33 3.99 15.76
C GLY A 624 34.34 3.25 16.62
N TRP A 625 34.02 2.03 17.07
CA TRP A 625 34.80 1.32 18.08
C TRP A 625 35.82 0.32 17.55
N PHE A 626 35.74 -0.02 16.27
CA PHE A 626 36.45 -1.13 15.63
C PHE A 626 37.45 -0.66 14.56
N GLY A 627 38.17 -1.61 13.96
CA GLY A 627 39.20 -1.42 12.95
C GLY A 627 40.60 -1.22 13.55
N VAL A 628 41.58 -1.99 13.06
CA VAL A 628 42.98 -1.93 13.50
C VAL A 628 43.84 -1.22 12.46
N GLU A 629 43.96 -1.80 11.27
CA GLU A 629 44.70 -1.18 10.15
C GLU A 629 43.92 0.00 9.55
N TYR A 630 42.60 -0.17 9.43
CA TYR A 630 41.66 0.86 8.97
C TYR A 630 40.68 1.23 10.09
N PRO A 631 41.09 2.06 11.06
CA PRO A 631 40.27 2.37 12.22
C PRO A 631 39.00 3.13 11.83
N ARG A 632 37.86 2.72 12.40
CA ARG A 632 36.53 3.34 12.20
C ARG A 632 36.46 4.71 12.87
N ASN A 633 37.08 5.70 12.24
CA ASN A 633 37.06 7.10 12.69
C ASN A 633 36.11 7.98 11.84
N ASN A 634 35.57 7.42 10.76
CA ASN A 634 34.53 7.99 9.91
C ASN A 634 33.87 6.85 9.12
N ASP A 635 32.87 7.19 8.29
CA ASP A 635 32.08 6.22 7.55
C ASP A 635 32.80 5.51 6.38
N SER A 636 34.00 5.96 5.99
CA SER A 636 34.74 5.46 4.83
C SER A 636 35.75 4.34 5.11
N LEU A 637 35.90 3.94 6.37
CA LEU A 637 36.92 3.01 6.85
C LEU A 637 36.32 1.94 7.78
N GLY A 638 36.90 0.74 7.78
CA GLY A 638 36.80 -0.20 8.90
C GLY A 638 35.59 -1.16 8.93
N LEU A 639 34.50 -0.93 8.17
CA LEU A 639 33.45 -1.95 8.05
C LEU A 639 34.05 -3.23 7.45
N GLY A 640 33.79 -4.37 8.11
CA GLY A 640 34.46 -5.65 7.87
C GLY A 640 35.55 -5.98 8.91
N ASP A 641 36.13 -4.98 9.58
CA ASP A 641 37.25 -5.15 10.52
C ASP A 641 36.79 -5.07 11.98
N TRP A 642 36.05 -6.08 12.42
CA TRP A 642 35.37 -6.12 13.73
C TRP A 642 36.27 -6.53 14.90
N THR A 643 37.39 -5.81 15.06
CA THR A 643 38.29 -5.89 16.22
C THR A 643 38.39 -4.51 16.87
N PRO A 644 38.37 -4.39 18.21
CA PRO A 644 38.43 -3.09 18.88
C PRO A 644 39.67 -2.29 18.46
N ASN A 645 39.48 -1.01 18.14
CA ASN A 645 40.57 -0.13 17.73
C ASN A 645 41.53 0.08 18.91
N PRO A 646 42.81 -0.38 18.84
CA PRO A 646 43.73 -0.33 19.98
C PRO A 646 44.14 1.10 20.36
N ALA A 647 43.96 2.10 19.49
CA ALA A 647 44.19 3.50 19.83
C ALA A 647 43.08 4.09 20.72
N LYS A 648 41.85 3.57 20.61
CA LYS A 648 40.68 3.99 21.39
C LYS A 648 40.39 3.06 22.58
N PHE A 649 40.73 1.78 22.44
CA PHE A 649 40.46 0.69 23.39
C PHE A 649 41.71 -0.19 23.55
N PRO A 650 42.80 0.33 24.16
CA PRO A 650 44.11 -0.33 24.20
C PRO A 650 44.13 -1.71 24.87
N ASN A 651 43.14 -2.00 25.72
CA ASN A 651 43.02 -3.28 26.43
C ASN A 651 41.82 -4.12 25.97
N GLY A 652 41.26 -3.82 24.79
CA GLY A 652 40.06 -4.49 24.25
C GLY A 652 38.76 -4.08 24.96
N LEU A 653 37.67 -4.81 24.69
CA LEU A 653 36.33 -4.47 25.19
C LEU A 653 36.13 -4.77 26.68
N LYS A 654 36.66 -5.91 27.14
CA LYS A 654 36.33 -6.45 28.47
C LYS A 654 36.61 -5.50 29.64
N PRO A 655 37.80 -4.86 29.76
CA PRO A 655 38.15 -4.16 30.99
C PRO A 655 37.25 -2.96 31.32
N TYR A 656 36.91 -2.13 30.33
CA TYR A 656 36.07 -0.96 30.57
C TYR A 656 34.58 -1.35 30.67
N ILE A 657 34.13 -2.37 29.92
CA ILE A 657 32.76 -2.89 30.07
C ILE A 657 32.58 -3.52 31.47
N ASP A 658 33.56 -4.28 31.97
CA ASP A 658 33.55 -4.81 33.35
C ASP A 658 33.51 -3.71 34.41
N GLN A 659 34.00 -2.50 34.10
CA GLN A 659 33.88 -1.33 34.97
C GLN A 659 32.47 -0.74 34.89
N ILE A 660 31.93 -0.60 33.67
CA ILE A 660 30.59 -0.05 33.42
C ILE A 660 29.52 -0.88 34.12
N VAL A 661 29.52 -2.20 33.95
CA VAL A 661 28.47 -3.09 34.53
C VAL A 661 28.57 -3.26 36.05
N LYS A 662 29.38 -2.45 36.73
CA LYS A 662 29.46 -2.32 38.19
C LYS A 662 28.99 -0.95 38.69
N ILE A 663 28.61 -0.05 37.79
CA ILE A 663 28.06 1.26 38.13
C ILE A 663 26.58 1.07 38.47
N ASP A 664 26.19 1.46 39.68
CA ASP A 664 24.82 1.38 40.15
C ASP A 664 23.97 2.51 39.55
N VAL A 665 22.77 2.18 39.07
CA VAL A 665 21.81 3.13 38.52
C VAL A 665 21.04 3.82 39.64
N VAL A 666 21.00 5.16 39.63
CA VAL A 666 20.24 5.95 40.60
C VAL A 666 18.74 5.77 40.35
N ASN A 667 17.97 5.51 41.41
CA ASN A 667 16.51 5.34 41.33
C ASN A 667 16.04 4.24 40.34
N ALA A 668 16.80 3.14 40.21
CA ALA A 668 16.37 1.99 39.41
C ALA A 668 14.92 1.60 39.77
N SER A 669 14.09 1.38 38.74
CA SER A 669 12.62 1.28 38.79
C SER A 669 12.03 0.14 39.65
N THR A 670 12.85 -0.61 40.36
CA THR A 670 12.41 -1.71 41.20
C THR A 670 12.01 -1.22 42.59
N ASN A 671 10.79 -1.54 43.02
CA ASN A 671 10.37 -1.57 44.44
C ASN A 671 11.18 -2.58 45.29
N ASP A 672 12.31 -3.06 44.79
CA ASP A 672 13.19 -4.02 45.43
C ASP A 672 14.49 -3.31 45.80
N SER A 673 14.94 -3.51 47.03
CA SER A 673 16.10 -2.84 47.66
C SER A 673 17.46 -3.29 47.11
N THR A 674 17.51 -3.74 45.86
CA THR A 674 18.72 -4.21 45.17
C THR A 674 19.22 -3.12 44.24
N ASN A 675 20.46 -2.67 44.43
CA ASN A 675 21.14 -1.83 43.45
C ASN A 675 21.17 -2.55 42.09
N THR A 676 20.64 -1.92 41.04
CA THR A 676 20.69 -2.44 39.68
C THR A 676 21.85 -1.79 38.96
N ALA A 677 22.82 -2.57 38.50
CA ALA A 677 23.93 -2.06 37.72
C ALA A 677 23.51 -1.75 36.27
N ILE A 678 24.10 -0.71 35.69
CA ILE A 678 23.85 -0.36 34.28
C ILE A 678 24.26 -1.50 33.34
N LYS A 679 23.41 -1.79 32.37
CA LYS A 679 23.68 -2.78 31.33
C LYS A 679 24.49 -2.17 30.19
N PHE A 680 25.15 -3.02 29.41
CA PHE A 680 25.93 -2.59 28.25
C PHE A 680 25.41 -3.22 26.96
N GLY A 681 25.36 -2.41 25.91
CA GLY A 681 25.02 -2.79 24.54
C GLY A 681 26.02 -2.25 23.53
N ILE A 682 26.06 -2.86 22.34
CA ILE A 682 27.01 -2.50 21.28
C ILE A 682 26.36 -2.50 19.90
N TRP A 683 26.84 -1.63 19.00
CA TRP A 683 26.43 -1.58 17.60
C TRP A 683 27.33 -2.42 16.69
N VAL A 684 26.73 -3.04 15.67
CA VAL A 684 27.40 -3.76 14.57
C VAL A 684 26.65 -3.57 13.25
N GLU A 685 27.37 -3.66 12.12
CA GLU A 685 26.81 -3.64 10.74
C GLU A 685 27.48 -4.75 9.91
N PRO A 686 27.29 -6.02 10.27
CA PRO A 686 28.14 -7.12 9.81
C PRO A 686 27.91 -7.50 8.34
N GLU A 687 26.84 -7.00 7.72
CA GLU A 687 26.47 -7.24 6.33
C GLU A 687 27.27 -6.36 5.33
N MET A 688 28.14 -5.49 5.83
CA MET A 688 28.78 -4.43 5.03
C MET A 688 30.29 -4.44 5.15
N VAL A 689 30.94 -3.88 4.13
CA VAL A 689 32.41 -3.77 4.07
C VAL A 689 32.84 -2.46 3.40
N ASN A 690 33.86 -1.79 3.94
CA ASN A 690 34.45 -0.62 3.28
C ASN A 690 35.55 -1.05 2.30
N LEU A 691 35.76 -0.26 1.24
CA LEU A 691 36.91 -0.41 0.34
C LEU A 691 38.24 -0.38 1.11
N ASN A 692 38.32 0.49 2.11
CA ASN A 692 39.45 0.59 3.02
C ASN A 692 39.18 -0.26 4.28
N SER A 693 39.33 -1.57 4.13
CA SER A 693 39.27 -2.55 5.22
C SER A 693 40.23 -3.70 4.92
N THR A 694 40.69 -4.39 5.96
CA THR A 694 41.47 -5.62 5.81
C THR A 694 40.61 -6.69 5.13
N LEU A 695 39.33 -6.83 5.52
CA LEU A 695 38.42 -7.80 4.92
C LEU A 695 38.29 -7.64 3.40
N TYR A 696 38.10 -6.41 2.89
CA TYR A 696 37.99 -6.19 1.45
C TYR A 696 39.29 -6.49 0.70
N ASN A 697 40.45 -6.18 1.28
CA ASN A 697 41.73 -6.46 0.65
C ASN A 697 41.99 -7.97 0.54
N GLU A 698 41.58 -8.75 1.54
CA GLU A 698 41.74 -10.20 1.56
C GLU A 698 40.68 -10.92 0.71
N HIS A 699 39.44 -10.43 0.74
CA HIS A 699 38.27 -11.06 0.12
C HIS A 699 37.45 -10.07 -0.74
N PRO A 700 38.03 -9.48 -1.80
CA PRO A 700 37.32 -8.52 -2.65
C PRO A 700 36.19 -9.15 -3.48
N ASP A 701 36.10 -10.47 -3.52
CA ASP A 701 35.08 -11.28 -4.20
C ASP A 701 33.85 -11.56 -3.33
N TRP A 702 33.95 -11.37 -2.00
CA TRP A 702 32.84 -11.61 -1.06
C TRP A 702 31.74 -10.56 -1.11
N ILE A 703 31.85 -9.49 -1.90
CA ILE A 703 30.79 -8.50 -2.04
C ILE A 703 29.78 -8.88 -3.12
N LEU A 704 28.55 -8.36 -3.02
CA LEU A 704 27.64 -8.30 -4.16
C LEU A 704 28.27 -7.45 -5.28
N HIS A 705 28.39 -8.03 -6.47
CA HIS A 705 28.93 -7.37 -7.66
C HIS A 705 28.50 -8.12 -8.93
N ALA A 706 28.56 -7.44 -10.08
CA ALA A 706 28.24 -8.03 -11.38
C ALA A 706 29.43 -8.00 -12.34
N GLY A 707 30.18 -9.10 -12.45
CA GLY A 707 31.25 -9.25 -13.43
C GLY A 707 32.28 -8.09 -13.42
N LYS A 708 32.43 -7.42 -14.57
CA LYS A 708 33.37 -6.29 -14.75
C LYS A 708 32.74 -4.90 -14.55
N TYR A 709 31.47 -4.83 -14.14
CA TYR A 709 30.83 -3.54 -13.88
C TYR A 709 31.51 -2.85 -12.69
N PRO A 710 31.57 -1.51 -12.68
CA PRO A 710 32.00 -0.76 -11.49
C PRO A 710 31.15 -1.14 -10.28
N ARG A 711 31.79 -1.19 -9.11
CA ARG A 711 31.15 -1.46 -7.81
C ARG A 711 30.71 -0.12 -7.21
N THR A 712 29.42 0.16 -7.14
CA THR A 712 28.91 1.46 -6.70
C THR A 712 28.99 1.60 -5.18
N LEU A 713 29.53 2.72 -4.71
CA LEU A 713 29.56 3.07 -3.30
C LEU A 713 28.32 3.88 -2.91
N THR A 714 27.72 3.52 -1.78
CA THR A 714 26.73 4.31 -1.02
C THR A 714 27.27 4.37 0.39
N ARG A 715 27.33 5.56 1.02
CA ARG A 715 27.97 5.76 2.33
C ARG A 715 29.38 5.13 2.42
N ASN A 716 30.14 5.19 1.31
CA ASN A 716 31.51 4.66 1.21
C ASN A 716 31.68 3.14 1.49
N GLN A 717 30.61 2.35 1.43
CA GLN A 717 30.61 0.91 1.74
C GLN A 717 30.02 0.06 0.62
N PHE A 718 30.30 -1.24 0.62
CA PHE A 718 29.71 -2.28 -0.21
C PHE A 718 28.89 -3.26 0.65
N VAL A 719 28.02 -4.04 0.01
CA VAL A 719 27.25 -5.11 0.64
C VAL A 719 28.01 -6.43 0.50
N LEU A 720 28.26 -7.13 1.60
CA LEU A 720 28.79 -8.51 1.57
C LEU A 720 27.72 -9.47 1.02
N ASN A 721 28.09 -10.45 0.22
CA ASN A 721 27.17 -11.44 -0.33
C ASN A 721 26.86 -12.51 0.72
N VAL A 722 25.87 -12.26 1.57
CA VAL A 722 25.41 -13.19 2.61
C VAL A 722 24.77 -14.46 2.02
N GLY A 723 24.55 -14.53 0.70
CA GLY A 723 24.19 -15.79 0.02
C GLY A 723 25.32 -16.82 -0.01
N LEU A 724 26.56 -16.43 0.28
CA LEU A 724 27.73 -17.32 0.35
C LEU A 724 27.92 -17.88 1.76
N PRO A 725 28.05 -19.22 1.94
CA PRO A 725 28.29 -19.81 3.25
C PRO A 725 29.52 -19.26 3.99
N GLU A 726 30.61 -18.98 3.29
CA GLU A 726 31.82 -18.42 3.88
C GLU A 726 31.63 -17.01 4.46
N VAL A 727 30.73 -16.21 3.86
CA VAL A 727 30.34 -14.89 4.38
C VAL A 727 29.41 -15.05 5.58
N GLN A 728 28.49 -16.03 5.54
CA GLN A 728 27.62 -16.35 6.67
C GLN A 728 28.45 -16.77 7.90
N ASP A 729 29.38 -17.70 7.72
CA ASP A 729 30.29 -18.18 8.76
C ASP A 729 31.12 -17.02 9.34
N PHE A 730 31.68 -16.17 8.48
CA PHE A 730 32.40 -14.98 8.90
C PHE A 730 31.57 -14.06 9.81
N ILE A 731 30.31 -13.81 9.46
CA ILE A 731 29.40 -12.96 10.26
C ILE A 731 29.08 -13.65 11.59
N ILE A 732 28.71 -14.93 11.56
CA ILE A 732 28.36 -15.72 12.77
C ILE A 732 29.54 -15.74 13.75
N ASP A 733 30.75 -16.01 13.25
CA ASP A 733 31.96 -16.06 14.07
C ASP A 733 32.32 -14.68 14.62
N THR A 734 32.18 -13.64 13.81
CA THR A 734 32.47 -12.27 14.22
C THR A 734 31.54 -11.80 15.32
N VAL A 735 30.23 -11.90 15.12
CA VAL A 735 29.25 -11.47 16.13
C VAL A 735 29.37 -12.34 17.38
N SER A 736 29.61 -13.64 17.22
CA SER A 736 29.89 -14.54 18.35
C SER A 736 31.11 -14.10 19.15
N ARG A 737 32.24 -13.80 18.49
CA ARG A 737 33.46 -13.35 19.16
C ARG A 737 33.23 -12.05 19.95
N ILE A 738 32.43 -11.13 19.43
CA ILE A 738 32.08 -9.89 20.13
C ILE A 738 31.24 -10.22 21.36
N ALA A 739 30.15 -10.98 21.20
CA ALA A 739 29.26 -11.37 22.28
C ALA A 739 29.99 -12.12 23.41
N ASP A 740 30.92 -13.01 23.07
CA ASP A 740 31.70 -13.80 24.03
C ASP A 740 32.85 -13.00 24.69
N SER A 741 33.17 -11.80 24.22
CA SER A 741 34.35 -11.04 24.67
C SER A 741 34.15 -10.25 25.97
N ALA A 742 32.90 -9.90 26.30
CA ALA A 742 32.53 -9.00 27.40
C ALA A 742 31.07 -9.23 27.80
N PRO A 743 30.59 -8.75 28.97
CA PRO A 743 29.20 -8.92 29.40
C PRO A 743 28.25 -7.98 28.63
N ILE A 744 28.07 -8.25 27.34
CA ILE A 744 27.18 -7.51 26.43
C ILE A 744 25.79 -8.13 26.51
N SER A 745 24.80 -7.29 26.78
CA SER A 745 23.40 -7.72 26.95
C SER A 745 22.47 -7.23 25.85
N TYR A 746 22.99 -6.43 24.91
CA TYR A 746 22.23 -5.80 23.85
C TYR A 746 23.07 -5.63 22.58
N PHE A 747 22.46 -5.86 21.42
CA PHE A 747 23.04 -5.57 20.12
C PHE A 747 22.10 -4.69 19.30
N LYS A 748 22.61 -3.57 18.77
CA LYS A 748 21.99 -2.83 17.66
C LYS A 748 22.62 -3.32 16.36
N TRP A 749 21.86 -4.10 15.58
CA TRP A 749 22.29 -4.64 14.29
C TRP A 749 21.81 -3.72 13.18
N ASP A 750 22.74 -3.05 12.52
CA ASP A 750 22.46 -2.03 11.51
C ASP A 750 22.78 -2.50 10.08
N ASN A 751 22.26 -1.75 9.09
CA ASN A 751 22.43 -1.96 7.65
C ASN A 751 22.16 -0.65 6.89
N ASN A 752 23.21 0.03 6.43
CA ASN A 752 23.13 1.42 5.98
C ASN A 752 23.15 1.64 4.45
N ARG A 753 22.79 0.62 3.65
CA ARG A 753 22.59 0.81 2.20
C ARG A 753 21.79 -0.31 1.53
N ALA A 754 21.12 0.04 0.43
CA ALA A 754 20.49 -0.90 -0.50
C ALA A 754 21.52 -1.75 -1.30
N MET A 755 21.04 -2.87 -1.84
CA MET A 755 21.74 -3.69 -2.84
C MET A 755 21.64 -3.05 -4.22
N HIS A 756 22.73 -3.02 -4.99
CA HIS A 756 22.76 -2.42 -6.33
C HIS A 756 23.13 -3.45 -7.39
N GLU A 757 24.40 -3.86 -7.46
CA GLU A 757 24.86 -4.82 -8.44
C GLU A 757 24.56 -6.26 -7.98
N LEU A 758 23.61 -6.91 -8.65
CA LEU A 758 23.36 -8.34 -8.52
C LEU A 758 23.92 -9.08 -9.74
N ALA A 759 24.67 -10.17 -9.53
CA ALA A 759 25.16 -10.98 -10.65
C ALA A 759 24.00 -11.74 -11.32
N ARG A 760 22.98 -12.11 -10.54
CA ARG A 760 21.72 -12.71 -10.96
C ARG A 760 20.56 -12.13 -10.13
N PRO A 761 19.34 -12.05 -10.68
CA PRO A 761 18.17 -11.63 -9.90
C PRO A 761 18.01 -12.40 -8.57
N SER A 762 18.19 -13.73 -8.62
CA SER A 762 18.08 -14.62 -7.46
C SER A 762 19.07 -14.35 -6.33
N ASP A 763 20.14 -13.58 -6.56
CA ASP A 763 21.13 -13.29 -5.52
C ASP A 763 20.49 -12.52 -4.36
N SER A 764 19.47 -11.68 -4.61
CA SER A 764 18.70 -11.02 -3.55
C SER A 764 17.92 -12.03 -2.70
N TYR A 765 17.26 -13.02 -3.32
CA TYR A 765 16.57 -14.09 -2.59
C TYR A 765 17.54 -14.93 -1.76
N ASN A 766 18.65 -15.36 -2.35
CA ASN A 766 19.67 -16.15 -1.67
C ASN A 766 20.34 -15.39 -0.52
N TYR A 767 20.57 -14.09 -0.69
CA TYR A 767 21.06 -13.21 0.36
C TYR A 767 20.14 -13.25 1.59
N ILE A 768 18.83 -13.07 1.39
CA ILE A 768 17.87 -13.00 2.49
C ILE A 768 17.77 -14.35 3.21
N LEU A 769 17.83 -15.47 2.49
CA LEU A 769 17.89 -16.80 3.13
C LEU A 769 19.16 -17.01 3.96
N GLY A 770 20.31 -16.61 3.41
CA GLY A 770 21.58 -16.68 4.14
C GLY A 770 21.56 -15.80 5.39
N LEU A 771 20.96 -14.62 5.29
CA LEU A 771 20.79 -13.71 6.41
C LEU A 771 19.88 -14.28 7.50
N TYR A 772 18.75 -14.88 7.13
CA TYR A 772 17.90 -15.56 8.11
C TYR A 772 18.64 -16.70 8.81
N HIS A 773 19.48 -17.46 8.09
CA HIS A 773 20.30 -18.49 8.71
C HIS A 773 21.28 -17.91 9.75
N VAL A 774 21.97 -16.82 9.40
CA VAL A 774 22.88 -16.10 10.30
C VAL A 774 22.14 -15.61 11.55
N ILE A 775 21.01 -14.92 11.37
CA ILE A 775 20.23 -14.35 12.48
C ILE A 775 19.61 -15.45 13.34
N ASP A 776 19.06 -16.50 12.73
CA ASP A 776 18.50 -17.65 13.45
C ASP A 776 19.56 -18.32 14.33
N THR A 777 20.76 -18.53 13.78
CA THR A 777 21.90 -19.12 14.49
C THR A 777 22.30 -18.26 15.69
N LEU A 778 22.48 -16.95 15.49
CA LEU A 778 22.95 -16.03 16.53
C LEU A 778 21.90 -15.82 17.63
N THR A 779 20.62 -15.63 17.26
CA THR A 779 19.54 -15.43 18.23
C THR A 779 19.20 -16.71 19.00
N THR A 780 19.45 -17.89 18.42
CA THR A 780 19.35 -19.18 19.13
C THR A 780 20.53 -19.39 20.08
N LYS A 781 21.75 -19.02 19.67
CA LYS A 781 22.96 -19.15 20.50
C LYS A 781 22.97 -18.17 21.68
N TYR A 782 22.46 -16.95 21.48
CA TYR A 782 22.40 -15.89 22.49
C TYR A 782 20.96 -15.41 22.74
N PRO A 783 20.10 -16.26 23.33
CA PRO A 783 18.70 -15.94 23.57
C PRO A 783 18.50 -14.88 24.67
N ASP A 784 19.55 -14.59 25.44
CA ASP A 784 19.52 -13.62 26.54
C ASP A 784 19.93 -12.21 26.13
N ILE A 785 20.54 -12.05 24.95
CA ILE A 785 20.87 -10.75 24.38
C ILE A 785 19.60 -10.12 23.82
N LEU A 786 19.32 -8.86 24.18
CA LEU A 786 18.27 -8.10 23.53
C LEU A 786 18.76 -7.59 22.18
N TRP A 787 18.14 -8.05 21.10
CA TRP A 787 18.48 -7.65 19.73
C TRP A 787 17.55 -6.53 19.25
N GLU A 788 18.13 -5.44 18.75
CA GLU A 788 17.42 -4.38 18.05
C GLU A 788 17.89 -4.32 16.59
N GLY A 789 16.93 -4.46 15.66
CA GLY A 789 17.20 -4.27 14.24
C GLY A 789 17.24 -2.79 13.85
N CYS A 790 18.14 -2.43 12.94
CA CYS A 790 18.29 -1.11 12.38
C CYS A 790 18.68 -1.23 10.90
N ALA A 791 18.22 -0.30 10.07
CA ALA A 791 18.70 -0.17 8.70
C ALA A 791 18.60 1.30 8.28
N SER A 792 19.55 2.12 8.75
CA SER A 792 19.44 3.60 8.73
C SER A 792 18.06 4.05 9.22
N GLY A 793 17.68 3.64 10.42
CA GLY A 793 16.29 3.72 10.87
C GLY A 793 15.45 2.52 10.41
N GLY A 794 14.29 2.81 9.85
CA GLY A 794 13.21 1.84 9.62
C GLY A 794 13.27 1.05 8.31
N GLY A 795 14.40 1.06 7.58
CA GLY A 795 14.50 0.46 6.24
C GLY A 795 14.29 -1.06 6.17
N ARG A 796 14.29 -1.73 7.33
CA ARG A 796 13.99 -3.15 7.49
C ARG A 796 13.07 -3.41 8.68
N PHE A 797 12.13 -2.49 8.92
CA PHE A 797 11.06 -2.71 9.88
C PHE A 797 9.97 -3.58 9.22
N ASP A 798 10.18 -4.89 9.26
CA ASP A 798 9.33 -5.88 8.63
C ASP A 798 9.02 -7.09 9.53
N ALA A 799 7.99 -7.85 9.17
CA ALA A 799 7.58 -9.05 9.91
C ALA A 799 8.63 -10.19 9.83
N GLY A 800 9.47 -10.21 8.81
CA GLY A 800 10.54 -11.20 8.69
C GLY A 800 11.57 -11.08 9.82
N LEU A 801 12.03 -9.86 10.12
CA LEU A 801 12.96 -9.62 11.22
C LEU A 801 12.29 -9.58 12.59
N LEU A 802 11.03 -9.15 12.68
CA LEU A 802 10.26 -9.20 13.92
C LEU A 802 10.12 -10.62 14.50
N HIS A 803 10.23 -11.65 13.66
CA HIS A 803 10.31 -13.03 14.10
C HIS A 803 11.47 -13.26 15.09
N TYR A 804 12.62 -12.64 14.84
CA TYR A 804 13.86 -12.83 15.59
C TYR A 804 14.09 -11.74 16.64
N TRP A 805 13.81 -10.49 16.28
CA TRP A 805 14.13 -9.32 17.08
C TRP A 805 12.84 -8.69 17.61
N PRO A 806 12.71 -8.50 18.93
CA PRO A 806 11.48 -7.98 19.50
C PRO A 806 11.32 -6.47 19.32
N GLN A 807 12.34 -5.76 18.83
CA GLN A 807 12.32 -4.32 18.60
C GLN A 807 13.22 -3.88 17.43
N HIS A 808 12.90 -2.73 16.85
CA HIS A 808 13.62 -2.12 15.75
C HIS A 808 13.72 -0.60 15.96
N TRP A 809 14.86 -0.03 15.60
CA TRP A 809 15.03 1.41 15.51
C TRP A 809 14.09 1.96 14.43
N THR A 810 13.12 2.79 14.84
CA THR A 810 11.97 3.08 13.95
C THR A 810 12.32 4.08 12.84
N SER A 811 13.23 5.01 13.10
CA SER A 811 13.70 6.00 12.11
C SER A 811 14.91 6.76 12.65
N ASP A 812 15.87 7.11 11.80
CA ASP A 812 16.91 8.08 12.16
C ASP A 812 16.35 9.49 12.39
N ASN A 813 15.12 9.77 11.93
CA ASN A 813 14.44 11.00 12.31
C ASN A 813 14.01 10.93 13.77
N THR A 814 14.71 11.66 14.64
CA THR A 814 14.36 11.78 16.06
C THR A 814 13.56 13.06 16.37
N ASP A 815 13.10 13.81 15.35
CA ASP A 815 12.19 14.92 15.55
C ASP A 815 10.84 14.43 16.06
N ALA A 816 10.41 14.90 17.22
CA ALA A 816 9.19 14.41 17.87
C ALA A 816 7.91 14.73 17.08
N ALA A 817 7.87 15.79 16.26
CA ALA A 817 6.69 16.08 15.45
C ALA A 817 6.59 15.12 14.26
N ASP A 818 7.69 14.90 13.53
CA ASP A 818 7.74 13.95 12.43
C ASP A 818 7.57 12.50 12.93
N ARG A 819 8.16 12.15 14.08
CA ARG A 819 8.00 10.83 14.73
C ARG A 819 6.57 10.47 15.04
N LEU A 820 5.67 11.42 15.33
CA LEU A 820 4.26 11.10 15.49
C LEU A 820 3.69 10.46 14.22
N GLN A 821 3.97 11.01 13.05
CA GLN A 821 3.47 10.45 11.79
C GLN A 821 4.10 9.07 11.52
N ILE A 822 5.42 8.95 11.67
CA ILE A 822 6.18 7.72 11.44
C ILE A 822 5.68 6.59 12.37
N GLN A 823 5.54 6.87 13.67
CA GLN A 823 5.08 5.90 14.67
C GLN A 823 3.63 5.46 14.42
N LEU A 824 2.74 6.39 14.05
CA LEU A 824 1.34 6.05 13.74
C LEU A 824 1.24 5.18 12.49
N GLY A 825 2.01 5.50 11.44
CA GLY A 825 2.09 4.67 10.24
C GLY A 825 2.65 3.28 10.52
N THR A 826 3.73 3.19 11.29
CA THR A 826 4.34 1.92 11.73
C THR A 826 3.33 1.07 12.51
N SER A 827 2.53 1.71 13.37
CA SER A 827 1.51 1.06 14.18
C SER A 827 0.32 0.50 13.39
N LEU A 828 0.20 0.77 12.07
CA LEU A 828 -0.82 0.10 11.25
C LEU A 828 -0.65 -1.42 11.26
N ILE A 829 0.58 -1.88 11.46
CA ILE A 829 0.99 -3.27 11.27
C ILE A 829 1.71 -3.78 12.52
N TYR A 830 2.72 -3.05 12.99
CA TYR A 830 3.63 -3.53 14.02
C TYR A 830 3.18 -3.04 15.40
N PRO A 831 3.26 -3.89 16.44
CA PRO A 831 2.89 -3.47 17.78
C PRO A 831 3.84 -2.35 18.25
N PRO A 832 3.35 -1.35 19.01
CA PRO A 832 4.24 -0.31 19.54
C PRO A 832 5.39 -0.83 20.41
N SER A 833 5.24 -2.03 20.98
CA SER A 833 6.29 -2.76 21.68
C SER A 833 7.54 -3.02 20.84
N ALA A 834 7.41 -3.07 19.51
CA ALA A 834 8.50 -3.32 18.57
C ALA A 834 9.22 -2.05 18.09
N MET A 835 8.73 -0.87 18.47
CA MET A 835 9.33 0.42 18.07
C MET A 835 10.40 0.86 19.08
N GLY A 836 11.55 1.31 18.58
CA GLY A 836 12.58 2.06 19.32
C GLY A 836 12.50 3.57 19.03
N CYS A 837 12.35 4.36 20.09
CA CYS A 837 12.12 5.80 20.01
C CYS A 837 12.86 6.51 21.14
N HIS A 838 13.76 7.42 20.78
CA HIS A 838 14.64 8.10 21.73
C HIS A 838 14.37 9.60 21.77
N ILE A 839 14.52 10.20 22.96
CA ILE A 839 14.63 11.65 23.08
C ILE A 839 16.03 12.05 22.60
N SER A 840 16.08 12.84 21.53
CA SER A 840 17.31 13.48 21.05
C SER A 840 17.39 14.96 21.44
N LYS A 841 18.50 15.62 21.09
CA LYS A 841 18.73 17.04 21.36
C LYS A 841 17.72 17.95 20.65
N SER A 842 17.55 19.16 21.18
CA SER A 842 16.72 20.23 20.57
C SER A 842 17.54 21.53 20.49
N PRO A 843 17.63 22.22 19.34
CA PRO A 843 17.03 21.87 18.04
C PRO A 843 17.46 20.50 17.51
N ASN A 844 16.54 19.77 16.87
CA ASN A 844 16.80 18.44 16.33
C ASN A 844 17.94 18.46 15.28
N GLY A 845 18.77 17.41 15.27
CA GLY A 845 19.96 17.34 14.41
C GLY A 845 19.70 17.26 12.90
N VAL A 846 18.50 16.83 12.48
CA VAL A 846 18.11 16.68 11.08
C VAL A 846 17.20 17.84 10.64
N THR A 847 16.13 18.09 11.39
CA THR A 847 15.07 19.03 11.00
C THR A 847 15.30 20.45 11.53
N MET A 848 16.21 20.62 12.49
CA MET A 848 16.43 21.87 13.23
C MET A 848 15.19 22.38 13.97
N ARG A 849 14.16 21.54 14.15
CA ARG A 849 12.95 21.90 14.89
C ARG A 849 13.23 21.92 16.39
N GLU A 850 12.71 22.94 17.06
CA GLU A 850 12.72 23.02 18.52
C GLU A 850 11.43 22.44 19.10
N THR A 851 11.57 21.52 20.05
CA THR A 851 10.45 20.94 20.80
C THR A 851 10.81 20.76 22.27
N SER A 852 9.83 20.96 23.16
CA SER A 852 10.06 20.80 24.60
C SER A 852 10.48 19.37 24.95
N PHE A 853 11.24 19.21 26.04
CA PHE A 853 11.69 17.90 26.51
C PHE A 853 10.51 16.98 26.85
N THR A 854 9.47 17.52 27.49
CA THR A 854 8.23 16.81 27.77
C THR A 854 7.52 16.33 26.50
N TYR A 855 7.47 17.15 25.45
CA TYR A 855 6.89 16.73 24.17
C TYR A 855 7.69 15.58 23.55
N ARG A 856 9.02 15.70 23.49
CA ARG A 856 9.91 14.62 23.02
C ARG A 856 9.71 13.34 23.83
N GLY A 857 9.66 13.44 25.16
CA GLY A 857 9.44 12.32 26.06
C GLY A 857 8.10 11.62 25.84
N HIS A 858 6.99 12.36 25.78
CA HIS A 858 5.67 11.77 25.53
C HIS A 858 5.57 11.08 24.16
N VAL A 859 6.21 11.61 23.11
CA VAL A 859 6.23 10.96 21.79
C VAL A 859 7.04 9.66 21.84
N ALA A 860 8.23 9.70 22.45
CA ALA A 860 9.10 8.52 22.57
C ALA A 860 8.49 7.42 23.46
N MET A 861 7.76 7.79 24.51
CA MET A 861 7.08 6.86 25.42
C MET A 861 5.98 6.03 24.76
N MET A 862 5.52 6.40 23.56
CA MET A 862 4.57 5.59 22.79
C MET A 862 5.19 4.28 22.27
N CYS A 863 6.50 4.11 22.42
CA CYS A 863 7.26 2.98 21.89
C CYS A 863 7.77 2.06 23.00
N GLY A 864 7.90 0.77 22.70
CA GLY A 864 8.35 -0.24 23.66
C GLY A 864 9.78 0.00 24.14
N SER A 865 10.69 0.35 23.24
CA SER A 865 12.05 0.75 23.59
C SER A 865 12.14 2.26 23.66
N PHE A 866 11.90 2.80 24.86
CA PHE A 866 12.11 4.20 25.20
C PHE A 866 13.57 4.43 25.60
N GLY A 867 14.15 5.52 25.14
CA GLY A 867 15.53 5.86 25.48
C GLY A 867 15.89 7.31 25.20
N LEU A 868 17.17 7.61 25.34
CA LEU A 868 17.78 8.89 25.03
C LEU A 868 18.90 8.68 23.99
N GLU A 869 19.08 9.66 23.12
CA GLU A 869 20.18 9.67 22.15
C GLU A 869 20.71 11.11 22.06
N LEU A 870 21.51 11.47 23.07
CA LEU A 870 22.05 12.81 23.29
C LEU A 870 23.26 12.75 24.22
N ASN A 871 23.99 13.86 24.34
CA ASN A 871 25.04 14.02 25.33
C ASN A 871 24.46 14.57 26.65
N PRO A 872 24.48 13.82 27.77
CA PRO A 872 23.96 14.28 29.06
C PRO A 872 24.51 15.64 29.52
N SER A 873 25.78 15.92 29.22
CA SER A 873 26.45 17.17 29.59
C SER A 873 25.90 18.42 28.87
N GLU A 874 25.12 18.23 27.80
CA GLU A 874 24.50 19.30 27.01
C GLU A 874 23.05 19.58 27.41
N LEU A 875 22.49 18.79 28.34
CA LEU A 875 21.15 19.03 28.86
C LEU A 875 21.11 20.37 29.61
N THR A 876 20.06 21.13 29.34
CA THR A 876 19.78 22.37 30.08
C THR A 876 19.32 22.07 31.51
N GLU A 877 19.42 23.05 32.41
CA GLU A 877 18.95 22.90 33.80
C GLU A 877 17.46 22.50 33.87
N ASP A 878 16.62 23.04 32.97
CA ASP A 878 15.20 22.72 32.88
C ASP A 878 14.95 21.28 32.39
N GLU A 879 15.77 20.77 31.47
CA GLU A 879 15.71 19.38 31.00
C GLU A 879 16.11 18.40 32.09
N ILE A 880 17.23 18.68 32.78
CA ILE A 880 17.68 17.89 33.93
C ILE A 880 16.60 17.87 35.02
N ALA A 881 15.97 19.01 35.30
CA ALA A 881 14.89 19.11 36.28
C ALA A 881 13.63 18.33 35.86
N SER A 882 13.38 18.17 34.56
CA SER A 882 12.22 17.43 34.02
C SER A 882 12.43 15.92 33.98
N LEU A 883 13.68 15.46 33.92
CA LEU A 883 14.02 14.06 33.69
C LEU A 883 13.44 13.08 34.73
N PRO A 884 13.46 13.35 36.06
CA PRO A 884 12.88 12.41 37.03
C PRO A 884 11.40 12.10 36.78
N THR A 885 10.63 13.10 36.35
CA THR A 885 9.21 12.92 35.98
C THR A 885 9.08 12.07 34.72
N ILE A 886 9.88 12.37 33.69
CA ILE A 886 9.90 11.62 32.42
C ILE A 886 10.26 10.14 32.66
N MET A 887 11.26 9.86 33.49
CA MET A 887 11.66 8.49 33.82
C MET A 887 10.56 7.75 34.57
N ALA A 888 9.93 8.38 35.57
CA ALA A 888 8.82 7.78 36.31
C ALA A 888 7.60 7.50 35.42
N GLU A 889 7.28 8.41 34.50
CA GLU A 889 6.23 8.22 33.50
C GLU A 889 6.58 7.08 32.54
N ALA A 890 7.81 7.05 31.99
CA ALA A 890 8.28 5.99 31.11
C ALA A 890 8.13 4.60 31.75
N HIS A 891 8.55 4.45 33.01
CA HIS A 891 8.38 3.19 33.74
C HIS A 891 6.90 2.82 33.98
N ARG A 892 6.05 3.80 34.27
CA ARG A 892 4.61 3.56 34.48
C ARG A 892 3.90 3.17 33.19
N VAL A 893 4.27 3.75 32.06
CA VAL A 893 3.60 3.51 30.77
C VAL A 893 4.10 2.24 30.07
N ASN A 894 5.39 1.90 30.20
CA ASN A 894 6.01 0.83 29.41
C ASN A 894 5.28 -0.52 29.49
N PRO A 895 4.84 -1.04 30.65
CA PRO A 895 4.11 -2.30 30.72
C PRO A 895 2.84 -2.33 29.86
N ILE A 896 2.12 -1.20 29.80
CA ILE A 896 0.89 -1.05 29.01
C ILE A 896 1.21 -0.82 27.53
N VAL A 897 2.31 -0.13 27.20
CA VAL A 897 2.77 0.02 25.80
C VAL A 897 3.21 -1.32 25.22
N ILE A 898 3.87 -2.16 26.02
CA ILE A 898 4.33 -3.50 25.61
C ILE A 898 3.14 -4.44 25.37
N SER A 899 2.21 -4.52 26.31
CA SER A 899 1.18 -5.58 26.35
C SER A 899 -0.23 -5.13 25.98
N GLY A 900 -0.50 -3.83 26.01
CA GLY A 900 -1.84 -3.27 25.85
C GLY A 900 -2.33 -3.22 24.41
N GLN A 901 -3.60 -2.82 24.29
CA GLN A 901 -4.29 -2.57 23.04
C GLN A 901 -4.10 -1.11 22.62
N PHE A 902 -3.64 -0.90 21.38
CA PHE A 902 -3.35 0.42 20.84
C PHE A 902 -4.50 0.97 19.98
N TYR A 903 -4.85 2.23 20.20
CA TYR A 903 -5.91 2.95 19.49
C TYR A 903 -5.38 4.28 18.97
N ARG A 904 -5.44 4.47 17.66
CA ARG A 904 -5.23 5.78 17.01
C ARG A 904 -6.54 6.57 17.11
N LEU A 905 -6.50 7.70 17.81
CA LEU A 905 -7.69 8.52 18.02
C LEU A 905 -7.77 9.69 17.02
N ALA A 906 -6.62 10.29 16.72
CA ALA A 906 -6.46 11.30 15.68
C ALA A 906 -5.00 11.38 15.21
N GLY A 907 -4.78 11.50 13.89
CA GLY A 907 -3.45 11.65 13.30
C GLY A 907 -3.06 13.11 13.01
N PRO A 908 -1.76 13.43 12.88
CA PRO A 908 -1.28 14.80 12.64
C PRO A 908 -1.62 15.32 11.24
N GLN A 909 -1.92 14.45 10.27
CA GLN A 909 -2.37 14.85 8.93
C GLN A 909 -3.84 15.30 8.89
N GLU A 910 -4.66 14.81 9.83
CA GLU A 910 -6.11 15.05 9.85
C GLU A 910 -6.52 16.10 10.88
N SER A 911 -5.69 16.34 11.90
CA SER A 911 -6.01 17.18 13.04
C SER A 911 -4.78 17.88 13.61
N ASN A 912 -4.96 19.13 14.05
CA ASN A 912 -3.97 19.85 14.85
C ASN A 912 -3.75 19.23 16.25
N TRP A 913 -4.68 18.38 16.70
CA TRP A 913 -4.64 17.71 18.00
C TRP A 913 -4.58 16.18 17.83
N PRO A 914 -3.42 15.62 17.43
CA PRO A 914 -3.27 14.17 17.34
C PRO A 914 -3.32 13.55 18.73
N ALA A 915 -3.80 12.31 18.80
CA ALA A 915 -3.91 11.59 20.05
C ALA A 915 -3.94 10.07 19.82
N VAL A 916 -3.39 9.35 20.81
CA VAL A 916 -3.43 7.89 20.87
C VAL A 916 -3.84 7.43 22.26
N GLN A 917 -4.29 6.19 22.33
CA GLN A 917 -4.64 5.55 23.58
C GLN A 917 -4.10 4.13 23.63
N PHE A 918 -3.63 3.75 24.82
CA PHE A 918 -3.35 2.36 25.18
C PHE A 918 -4.32 1.91 26.25
N VAL A 919 -4.82 0.68 26.17
CA VAL A 919 -5.66 0.05 27.20
C VAL A 919 -4.97 -1.21 27.68
N SER A 920 -4.85 -1.39 29.00
CA SER A 920 -4.25 -2.60 29.59
C SER A 920 -5.01 -3.85 29.16
N ALA A 921 -4.34 -5.01 29.15
CA ALA A 921 -4.93 -6.26 28.68
C ALA A 921 -6.19 -6.68 29.46
N ASP A 922 -6.30 -6.31 30.73
CA ASP A 922 -7.45 -6.55 31.60
C ASP A 922 -8.48 -5.39 31.61
N GLY A 923 -8.17 -4.28 30.92
CA GLY A 923 -9.01 -3.09 30.82
C GLY A 923 -9.18 -2.32 32.13
N SER A 924 -8.31 -2.54 33.12
CA SER A 924 -8.26 -1.77 34.37
C SER A 924 -7.69 -0.36 34.15
N ASP A 925 -6.71 -0.22 33.27
CA ASP A 925 -5.96 1.00 33.08
C ASP A 925 -5.95 1.41 31.62
N ALA A 926 -5.97 2.72 31.37
CA ALA A 926 -5.70 3.26 30.05
C ALA A 926 -4.81 4.50 30.14
N ILE A 927 -4.00 4.69 29.11
CA ILE A 927 -3.11 5.83 28.95
C ILE A 927 -3.50 6.55 27.68
N VAL A 928 -3.68 7.85 27.75
CA VAL A 928 -3.95 8.69 26.58
C VAL A 928 -2.80 9.67 26.43
N PHE A 929 -2.15 9.62 25.26
CA PHE A 929 -1.21 10.65 24.84
C PHE A 929 -1.96 11.61 23.92
N ALA A 930 -2.13 12.86 24.36
CA ALA A 930 -2.74 13.90 23.57
C ALA A 930 -1.69 14.95 23.21
N PHE A 931 -1.74 15.46 21.98
CA PHE A 931 -0.78 16.44 21.47
C PHE A 931 -1.49 17.66 20.86
N GLN A 932 -0.77 18.77 20.75
CA GLN A 932 -1.13 19.95 19.96
C GLN A 932 0.07 20.34 19.11
N GLN A 933 -0.09 20.35 17.79
CA GLN A 933 0.98 20.72 16.85
C GLN A 933 1.20 22.24 16.83
N GLN A 934 0.13 23.00 16.55
CA GLN A 934 0.14 24.45 16.48
C GLN A 934 -0.71 25.09 17.56
N TYR A 935 -0.21 26.19 18.13
CA TYR A 935 -0.98 27.01 19.05
C TYR A 935 -2.17 27.64 18.33
N THR A 936 -3.38 27.38 18.82
CA THR A 936 -4.63 27.92 18.25
C THR A 936 -5.39 28.70 19.30
N THR A 937 -5.70 29.98 19.02
CA THR A 937 -6.50 30.81 19.94
C THR A 937 -8.01 30.56 19.79
N LYS A 938 -8.48 30.41 18.56
CA LYS A 938 -9.83 29.98 18.16
C LYS A 938 -9.75 29.28 16.81
N PRO A 939 -10.60 28.28 16.50
CA PRO A 939 -11.63 27.69 17.37
C PRO A 939 -11.03 26.86 18.53
N ALA A 940 -11.88 26.40 19.45
CA ALA A 940 -11.47 25.50 20.53
C ALA A 940 -11.12 24.10 19.99
N PRO A 941 -10.24 23.33 20.68
CA PRO A 941 -9.99 21.93 20.34
C PRO A 941 -11.28 21.11 20.39
N PRO A 942 -11.44 20.11 19.49
CA PRO A 942 -12.55 19.18 19.56
C PRO A 942 -12.39 18.25 20.78
N PRO A 943 -13.50 17.70 21.31
CA PRO A 943 -13.42 16.70 22.38
C PRO A 943 -12.70 15.43 21.91
N LEU A 944 -11.77 14.94 22.73
CA LEU A 944 -11.01 13.73 22.47
C LEU A 944 -11.82 12.49 22.89
N ARG A 945 -12.43 11.80 21.92
CA ARG A 945 -13.21 10.59 22.16
C ARG A 945 -12.32 9.36 22.28
N LEU A 946 -12.53 8.57 23.32
CA LEU A 946 -11.72 7.38 23.63
C LEU A 946 -12.37 6.10 23.13
N GLN A 947 -11.60 5.02 23.08
CA GLN A 947 -12.04 3.71 22.59
C GLN A 947 -11.63 2.59 23.55
N GLY A 948 -12.19 1.39 23.41
CA GLY A 948 -11.74 0.19 24.14
C GLY A 948 -12.04 0.12 25.65
N LEU A 949 -12.65 1.15 26.25
CA LEU A 949 -13.05 1.13 27.66
C LEU A 949 -14.39 0.40 27.86
N ASP A 950 -14.57 -0.27 28.99
CA ASP A 950 -15.85 -0.89 29.35
C ASP A 950 -16.91 0.22 29.55
N PRO A 951 -17.98 0.24 28.73
CA PRO A 951 -18.95 1.33 28.75
C PRO A 951 -19.71 1.46 30.07
N LYS A 952 -19.79 0.40 30.87
CA LYS A 952 -20.49 0.39 32.17
C LYS A 952 -19.56 0.68 33.35
N ALA A 953 -18.26 0.43 33.20
CA ALA A 953 -17.26 0.75 34.21
C ALA A 953 -17.06 2.25 34.35
N ARG A 954 -16.53 2.67 35.49
CA ARG A 954 -16.13 4.06 35.75
C ARG A 954 -14.62 4.14 35.87
N TYR A 955 -14.04 5.18 35.29
CA TYR A 955 -12.61 5.41 35.30
C TYR A 955 -12.31 6.79 35.88
N PHE A 956 -11.35 6.85 36.79
CA PHE A 956 -10.79 8.10 37.30
C PHE A 956 -9.88 8.73 36.24
N ASN A 957 -9.92 10.04 36.10
CA ASN A 957 -9.15 10.80 35.12
C ASN A 957 -8.05 11.64 35.79
N SER A 958 -6.79 11.42 35.47
CA SER A 958 -5.70 12.24 36.03
C SER A 958 -5.68 13.68 35.53
N LEU A 959 -6.37 14.01 34.44
CA LEU A 959 -6.39 15.37 33.88
C LEU A 959 -7.23 16.35 34.71
N ASP A 960 -8.45 15.93 35.10
CA ASP A 960 -9.42 16.78 35.80
C ASP A 960 -9.84 16.24 37.18
N ASN A 961 -9.21 15.14 37.62
CA ASN A 961 -9.57 14.39 38.83
C ASN A 961 -11.03 13.91 38.88
N GLY A 962 -11.71 13.89 37.73
CA GLY A 962 -13.07 13.40 37.59
C GLY A 962 -13.12 11.88 37.57
N THR A 963 -14.34 11.34 37.64
CA THR A 963 -14.57 9.90 37.41
C THR A 963 -15.79 9.77 36.53
N TYR A 964 -15.65 9.20 35.34
CA TYR A 964 -16.69 9.10 34.33
C TYR A 964 -16.85 7.67 33.84
N SER A 965 -17.99 7.33 33.23
CA SER A 965 -18.16 6.00 32.66
C SER A 965 -17.38 5.84 31.35
N GLY A 966 -17.02 4.61 30.98
CA GLY A 966 -16.44 4.33 29.67
C GLY A 966 -17.32 4.84 28.52
N ALA A 967 -18.65 4.75 28.67
CA ALA A 967 -19.59 5.30 27.69
C ALA A 967 -19.53 6.84 27.59
N THR A 968 -19.26 7.55 28.68
CA THR A 968 -19.03 9.01 28.64
C THR A 968 -17.76 9.33 27.86
N TYR A 969 -16.65 8.64 28.12
CA TYR A 969 -15.41 8.87 27.38
C TYR A 969 -15.52 8.55 25.89
N ALA A 970 -16.25 7.50 25.52
CA ALA A 970 -16.44 7.13 24.12
C ALA A 970 -17.28 8.15 23.34
N ASN A 971 -18.34 8.67 23.96
CA ASN A 971 -19.34 9.48 23.24
C ASN A 971 -19.15 11.00 23.41
N ALA A 972 -18.77 11.44 24.62
CA ALA A 972 -18.54 12.85 24.93
C ALA A 972 -17.06 13.24 24.84
N GLY A 973 -16.16 12.32 25.20
CA GLY A 973 -14.71 12.55 25.15
C GLY A 973 -14.16 13.41 26.30
N ILE A 974 -12.88 13.77 26.18
CA ILE A 974 -12.13 14.63 27.09
C ILE A 974 -11.90 15.99 26.43
N ASN A 975 -12.17 17.08 27.15
CA ASN A 975 -11.81 18.43 26.71
C ASN A 975 -10.43 18.80 27.26
N ALA A 976 -9.38 18.55 26.48
CA ALA A 976 -8.02 18.92 26.85
C ALA A 976 -7.79 20.43 26.68
N GLY A 977 -7.53 21.14 27.79
CA GLY A 977 -7.04 22.52 27.74
C GLY A 977 -5.55 22.55 27.38
N TRP A 978 -5.08 23.58 26.67
CA TRP A 978 -3.68 23.66 26.22
C TRP A 978 -3.02 24.93 26.72
N ASP A 979 -1.77 24.79 27.17
CA ASP A 979 -0.91 25.92 27.49
C ASP A 979 -0.49 26.64 26.21
N ARG A 980 -0.06 27.90 26.34
CA ARG A 980 0.38 28.68 25.18
C ARG A 980 1.71 28.14 24.66
N GLY A 981 1.68 27.50 23.51
CA GLY A 981 2.88 27.03 22.83
C GLY A 981 2.57 26.17 21.62
N ILE A 982 3.56 26.02 20.75
CA ILE A 982 3.56 24.98 19.71
C ILE A 982 4.04 23.65 20.33
N TYR A 983 3.72 22.53 19.70
CA TYR A 983 4.16 21.18 20.13
C TYR A 983 3.99 20.95 21.63
N GLN A 984 2.74 21.02 22.08
CA GLN A 984 2.36 20.73 23.47
C GLN A 984 1.85 19.29 23.57
N SER A 985 1.99 18.68 24.74
CA SER A 985 1.57 17.31 24.99
C SER A 985 0.99 17.14 26.38
N LYS A 986 0.14 16.13 26.55
CA LYS A 986 -0.41 15.70 27.84
C LYS A 986 -0.46 14.18 27.90
N LEU A 987 -0.01 13.65 29.04
CA LEU A 987 -0.15 12.26 29.41
C LEU A 987 -1.30 12.13 30.42
N ILE A 988 -2.32 11.36 30.06
CA ILE A 988 -3.54 11.22 30.86
C ILE A 988 -3.71 9.75 31.25
N PHE A 989 -3.81 9.47 32.55
CA PHE A 989 -4.07 8.15 33.09
C PHE A 989 -5.54 7.99 33.42
N LEU A 990 -6.10 6.85 33.03
CA LEU A 990 -7.44 6.41 33.37
C LEU A 990 -7.38 5.12 34.18
N GLU A 991 -7.94 5.13 35.39
CA GLU A 991 -7.92 3.99 36.31
C GLU A 991 -9.35 3.53 36.62
N LYS A 992 -9.68 2.27 36.34
CA LYS A 992 -11.00 1.68 36.64
C LYS A 992 -11.25 1.70 38.16
N ARG A 993 -12.42 2.18 38.56
CA ARG A 993 -12.86 2.32 39.96
C ARG A 993 -13.92 1.29 40.34
#